data_AF-A0A321LL94-F1
#
_entry.id   AF-A0A321LL94-F1
#
_cell.length_a   1.000
_cell.length_b   1.000
_cell.length_c   1.000
_cell.angle_alpha   90.00
_cell.angle_beta   90.00
_cell.angle_gamma   90.00
#
_symmetry.space_group_name_H-M   'P 1'
#
loop_
_entity.id
_entity.type
_entity.pdbx_description
1 polymer ?
#
loop_
_entity_poly.entity_id
_entity_poly.type
_entity_poly.pdbx_seq_one_letter_code
_entity_poly.pdbx_strand_id
1 'polypeptide(L)'
;MPREHKGRREILDAISLLPSVSGLLSEHDGQFEHEIDLEVVVYGRNYGGKKVGPYVSLRTYESGEIVVKEGDWGGDAFYIVVSGRAEVFVKNSSSRVAALDPPAHFGEMSVLAGVPRNATIKAPADGQVTVLEVQRPALRLLRKLPEFSAALDKAYRTHGKNVTLEGLKAAGFNPAAIDQLRSISLFRVYSKNHVLFSEGALMDRVYIIMDGWINRSIEPDAARKLQEDFLARGYCFGTEGIDKDLDWPYTATVLGRTEALEISISQLRSNTRLRADLAKDLAKFEPPKIAGSPIRRRTLSAQRTLIETGLVDATNLLVMDMDLCVRCGNCSLACHKVHGQSRLLRRGIHVSRLVSPTARSVQSILSPEVCMHCNDPECLTGCPTGAIGRFSGGQIDINTKTCIGCGDCAMNCPYDAISMTPRKGKQAAASGGLLGKLREFLRIAPDPLPSAVEQTDDLLAVKCNLCQGTSLNPPDSKRPAYSCEENCPTGALARVNPREYFTEIGDIEGLLIINPGHAAGRNIHRSDPVKRIINIAGVLLTLLITASALFGLSRYGLGGRLAGFLNMRWLTGLAGLAGIGVVMAYPLRRQIYKKRAGPLRYWLLTHSYAGVIAAVLIFLHSGVESGGLLTTLLVISFDLTIFTGIFGILCYYTAPRLLTKIEGAPLLIDDLRERQRELQKELAETGAASAAVNELVTRKVIPSFLSFRFMLRQYLKRESLSRAVAGAREALKADISKMPSEREKRKLDRAIEIAVTLRRIDSLVFLHRLLKLWIPPHVAATSLMLALVLVHIIQVIYFASR
;
A
#
# COMPACT_ATOMS: atom_id res chain seq x y z
N MET A 1 -33.42 -12.17 17.19
CA MET A 1 -33.15 -12.05 15.75
C MET A 1 -34.33 -11.30 15.18
N PRO A 2 -34.11 -10.19 14.44
CA PRO A 2 -35.20 -9.34 13.99
C PRO A 2 -36.15 -10.09 13.06
N ARG A 3 -37.44 -9.74 13.13
CA ARG A 3 -38.46 -10.28 12.24
C ARG A 3 -38.37 -9.59 10.88
N GLU A 4 -38.06 -10.36 9.84
CA GLU A 4 -38.03 -9.87 8.46
C GLU A 4 -39.39 -10.04 7.78
N HIS A 5 -39.93 -8.94 7.26
CA HIS A 5 -41.18 -8.93 6.51
C HIS A 5 -40.91 -9.34 5.06
N LYS A 6 -41.46 -10.48 4.65
CA LYS A 6 -41.34 -11.01 3.27
C LYS A 6 -42.51 -10.62 2.37
N GLY A 7 -43.58 -10.06 2.95
CA GLY A 7 -44.76 -9.63 2.23
C GLY A 7 -44.46 -8.41 1.36
N ARG A 8 -44.58 -8.55 0.03
CA ARG A 8 -44.32 -7.45 -0.91
C ARG A 8 -45.22 -6.23 -0.64
N ARG A 9 -46.48 -6.49 -0.31
CA ARG A 9 -47.47 -5.44 0.01
C ARG A 9 -47.06 -4.64 1.25
N GLU A 10 -46.59 -5.32 2.30
CA GLU A 10 -46.12 -4.67 3.53
C GLU A 10 -44.93 -3.73 3.27
N ILE A 11 -44.01 -4.11 2.38
CA ILE A 11 -42.86 -3.26 2.00
C ILE A 11 -43.34 -2.04 1.20
N LEU A 12 -44.28 -2.21 0.27
CA LEU A 12 -44.83 -1.11 -0.51
C LEU A 12 -45.63 -0.14 0.36
N ASP A 13 -46.42 -0.66 1.30
CA ASP A 13 -47.17 0.14 2.29
C ASP A 13 -46.20 0.90 3.21
N ALA A 14 -45.07 0.31 3.60
CA ALA A 14 -44.03 1.01 4.34
C ALA A 14 -43.34 2.12 3.52
N ILE A 15 -43.10 1.90 2.22
CA ILE A 15 -42.51 2.91 1.32
C ILE A 15 -43.46 4.08 1.09
N SER A 16 -44.78 3.82 0.94
CA SER A 16 -45.77 4.88 0.74
C SER A 16 -45.92 5.79 1.96
N LEU A 17 -45.70 5.26 3.17
CA LEU A 17 -45.70 6.02 4.43
C LEU A 17 -44.46 6.92 4.61
N LEU A 18 -43.41 6.73 3.81
CA LEU A 18 -42.15 7.47 3.93
C LEU A 18 -42.04 8.55 2.84
N PRO A 19 -42.14 9.85 3.17
CA PRO A 19 -42.07 10.93 2.18
C PRO A 19 -40.78 10.87 1.35
N SER A 20 -39.66 10.57 2.00
CA SER A 20 -38.34 10.53 1.34
C SER A 20 -38.24 9.47 0.24
N VAL A 21 -39.08 8.43 0.20
CA VAL A 21 -38.99 7.35 -0.79
C VAL A 21 -40.30 7.04 -1.50
N SER A 22 -41.41 7.70 -1.14
CA SER A 22 -42.72 7.54 -1.77
C SER A 22 -42.71 7.88 -3.27
N GLY A 23 -41.79 8.76 -3.71
CA GLY A 23 -41.55 9.06 -5.12
C GLY A 23 -41.14 7.84 -5.98
N LEU A 24 -40.70 6.72 -5.39
CA LEU A 24 -40.55 5.45 -6.14
C LEU A 24 -41.87 4.92 -6.71
N LEU A 25 -42.99 5.32 -6.13
CA LEU A 25 -44.34 4.90 -6.49
C LEU A 25 -45.06 5.97 -7.33
N SER A 26 -44.34 7.00 -7.84
CA SER A 26 -44.95 7.99 -8.72
C SER A 26 -45.37 7.35 -10.05
N GLU A 27 -46.57 7.70 -10.51
CA GLU A 27 -47.14 7.22 -11.77
C GLU A 27 -47.32 8.39 -12.74
N HIS A 28 -46.97 8.17 -14.00
CA HIS A 28 -47.27 9.07 -15.12
C HIS A 28 -47.91 8.23 -16.24
N ASP A 29 -49.08 8.64 -16.73
CA ASP A 29 -49.85 7.91 -17.76
C ASP A 29 -50.09 6.42 -17.47
N GLY A 30 -50.28 6.06 -16.19
CA GLY A 30 -50.54 4.68 -15.77
C GLY A 30 -49.30 3.76 -15.75
N GLN A 31 -48.10 4.32 -15.92
CA GLN A 31 -46.82 3.62 -15.73
C GLN A 31 -46.03 4.26 -14.59
N PHE A 32 -45.30 3.45 -13.83
CA PHE A 32 -44.39 3.97 -12.80
C PHE A 32 -43.23 4.72 -13.46
N GLU A 33 -43.01 5.98 -13.07
CA GLU A 33 -41.92 6.83 -13.59
C GLU A 33 -40.53 6.20 -13.33
N HIS A 34 -40.44 5.38 -12.29
CA HIS A 34 -39.23 4.70 -11.83
C HIS A 34 -39.37 3.16 -11.81
N GLU A 35 -40.11 2.58 -12.76
CA GLU A 35 -40.43 1.14 -12.80
C GLU A 35 -39.20 0.23 -12.62
N ILE A 36 -38.13 0.47 -13.38
CA ILE A 36 -36.90 -0.35 -13.33
C ILE A 36 -36.20 -0.22 -11.96
N ASP A 37 -36.19 0.99 -11.39
CA ASP A 37 -35.54 1.24 -10.10
C ASP A 37 -36.36 0.56 -8.98
N LEU A 38 -37.70 0.65 -9.04
CA LEU A 38 -38.61 -0.07 -8.14
C LEU A 38 -38.45 -1.59 -8.25
N GLU A 39 -38.36 -2.12 -9.48
CA GLU A 39 -38.13 -3.54 -9.77
C GLU A 39 -36.86 -4.03 -9.06
N VAL A 40 -35.74 -3.35 -9.25
CA VAL A 40 -34.44 -3.75 -8.70
C VAL A 40 -34.38 -3.57 -7.18
N VAL A 41 -34.94 -2.48 -6.65
CA VAL A 41 -34.89 -2.14 -5.22
C VAL A 41 -35.76 -3.08 -4.38
N VAL A 42 -36.99 -3.35 -4.80
CA VAL A 42 -38.01 -4.05 -4.00
C VAL A 42 -38.18 -5.51 -4.40
N TYR A 43 -38.13 -5.83 -5.69
CA TYR A 43 -38.43 -7.17 -6.20
C TYR A 43 -37.17 -7.98 -6.47
N GLY A 44 -36.11 -7.30 -6.91
CA GLY A 44 -34.89 -7.89 -7.44
C GLY A 44 -35.09 -8.45 -8.85
N ARG A 45 -34.04 -8.38 -9.66
CA ARG A 45 -34.02 -8.82 -11.06
C ARG A 45 -32.98 -9.91 -11.27
N ASN A 46 -33.18 -10.80 -12.23
CA ASN A 46 -32.19 -11.82 -12.58
C ASN A 46 -31.35 -11.34 -13.78
N TYR A 47 -30.02 -11.30 -13.61
CA TYR A 47 -29.08 -10.93 -14.66
C TYR A 47 -28.15 -12.12 -14.95
N GLY A 48 -28.33 -12.78 -16.10
CA GLY A 48 -27.49 -13.92 -16.50
C GLY A 48 -27.47 -15.09 -15.51
N GLY A 49 -28.59 -15.35 -14.81
CA GLY A 49 -28.71 -16.39 -13.79
C GLY A 49 -28.31 -15.96 -12.37
N LYS A 50 -27.89 -14.71 -12.16
CA LYS A 50 -27.57 -14.14 -10.83
C LYS A 50 -28.66 -13.15 -10.39
N LYS A 51 -29.12 -13.30 -9.15
CA LYS A 51 -30.11 -12.40 -8.54
C LYS A 51 -29.47 -11.07 -8.13
N VAL A 52 -29.97 -9.98 -8.66
CA VAL A 52 -29.62 -8.58 -8.37
C VAL A 52 -30.75 -8.01 -7.51
N GLY A 53 -30.52 -7.73 -6.24
CA GLY A 53 -31.57 -7.36 -5.28
C GLY A 53 -32.43 -8.53 -4.78
N PRO A 54 -33.48 -8.26 -3.99
CA PRO A 54 -33.92 -6.94 -3.53
C PRO A 54 -32.89 -6.29 -2.60
N TYR A 55 -32.78 -4.97 -2.67
CA TYR A 55 -31.83 -4.16 -1.89
C TYR A 55 -32.46 -3.46 -0.71
N VAL A 56 -33.76 -3.63 -0.54
CA VAL A 56 -34.51 -3.11 0.59
C VAL A 56 -35.15 -4.26 1.34
N SER A 57 -35.13 -4.18 2.67
CA SER A 57 -35.74 -5.18 3.55
C SER A 57 -36.40 -4.48 4.73
N LEU A 58 -37.67 -4.82 5.00
CA LEU A 58 -38.41 -4.30 6.14
C LEU A 58 -38.20 -5.23 7.34
N ARG A 59 -37.72 -4.67 8.46
CA ARG A 59 -37.35 -5.44 9.66
C ARG A 59 -37.95 -4.83 10.91
N THR A 60 -38.54 -5.67 11.74
CA THR A 60 -39.01 -5.30 13.09
C THR A 60 -38.07 -5.88 14.13
N TYR A 61 -37.62 -5.00 15.02
CA TYR A 61 -36.76 -5.31 16.15
C TYR A 61 -37.59 -5.24 17.42
N GLU A 62 -37.53 -6.31 18.20
CA GLU A 62 -38.23 -6.45 19.48
C GLU A 62 -37.47 -5.71 20.60
N SER A 63 -38.10 -5.58 21.77
CA SER A 63 -37.54 -4.84 22.91
C SER A 63 -36.08 -5.18 23.20
N GLY A 64 -35.25 -4.13 23.26
CA GLY A 64 -33.82 -4.23 23.55
C GLY A 64 -32.94 -4.81 22.43
N GLU A 65 -33.50 -5.24 21.30
CA GLU A 65 -32.70 -5.73 20.17
C GLU A 65 -31.87 -4.60 19.53
N ILE A 66 -30.61 -4.91 19.21
CA ILE A 66 -29.67 -3.96 18.61
C ILE A 66 -29.84 -3.97 17.10
N VAL A 67 -30.10 -2.80 16.51
CA VAL A 67 -30.17 -2.59 15.06
C VAL A 67 -28.76 -2.40 14.49
N VAL A 68 -27.98 -1.50 15.09
CA VAL A 68 -26.57 -1.27 14.76
C VAL A 68 -25.77 -1.08 16.02
N LYS A 69 -24.52 -1.55 16.03
CA LYS A 69 -23.62 -1.43 17.18
C LYS A 69 -22.48 -0.46 16.87
N GLU A 70 -22.12 0.35 17.86
CA GLU A 70 -20.97 1.26 17.78
C GLU A 70 -19.68 0.48 17.49
N GLY A 71 -18.82 1.03 16.64
CA GLY A 71 -17.55 0.44 16.22
C GLY A 71 -17.66 -0.59 15.10
N ASP A 72 -18.86 -1.09 14.78
CA ASP A 72 -19.04 -2.03 13.68
C ASP A 72 -18.76 -1.36 12.33
N TRP A 73 -18.01 -2.06 11.47
CA TRP A 73 -17.86 -1.73 10.06
C TRP A 73 -19.08 -2.27 9.31
N GLY A 74 -20.23 -1.63 9.50
CA GLY A 74 -21.50 -2.00 8.87
C GLY A 74 -21.81 -1.18 7.60
N GLY A 75 -20.80 -0.93 6.76
CA GLY A 75 -20.79 0.12 5.73
C GLY A 75 -21.61 -0.13 4.45
N ASP A 76 -22.46 -1.16 4.45
CA ASP A 76 -23.21 -1.58 3.26
C ASP A 76 -24.73 -1.32 3.38
N ALA A 77 -25.23 -0.88 4.54
CA ALA A 77 -26.65 -0.60 4.75
C ALA A 77 -26.93 0.72 5.49
N PHE A 78 -28.03 1.35 5.12
CA PHE A 78 -28.60 2.55 5.73
C PHE A 78 -30.03 2.22 6.19
N TYR A 79 -30.56 2.92 7.20
CA TYR A 79 -31.85 2.59 7.80
C TYR A 79 -32.77 3.80 7.86
N ILE A 80 -34.06 3.56 7.64
CA ILE A 80 -35.14 4.53 7.82
C ILE A 80 -36.12 3.98 8.85
N VAL A 81 -36.45 4.76 9.88
CA VAL A 81 -37.48 4.38 10.85
C VAL A 81 -38.85 4.54 10.20
N VAL A 82 -39.61 3.45 10.12
CA VAL A 82 -40.97 3.43 9.55
C VAL A 82 -42.01 3.62 10.65
N SER A 83 -41.87 2.88 11.75
CA SER A 83 -42.78 2.93 12.89
C SER A 83 -42.07 2.56 14.20
N GLY A 84 -42.61 3.04 15.33
CA GLY A 84 -41.95 2.94 16.63
C GLY A 84 -40.86 4.00 16.81
N ARG A 85 -40.02 3.84 17.83
CA ARG A 85 -38.94 4.77 18.18
C ARG A 85 -37.64 3.98 18.32
N ALA A 86 -36.53 4.50 17.81
CA ALA A 86 -35.20 3.90 18.05
C ALA A 86 -34.43 4.72 19.08
N GLU A 87 -33.71 4.06 19.99
CA GLU A 87 -32.91 4.73 21.02
C GLU A 87 -31.41 4.68 20.68
N VAL A 88 -30.72 5.81 20.87
CA VAL A 88 -29.30 6.00 20.50
C VAL A 88 -28.41 6.07 21.74
N PHE A 89 -27.32 5.29 21.72
CA PHE A 89 -26.33 5.17 22.80
C PHE A 89 -24.91 5.38 22.24
N VAL A 90 -24.03 6.04 23.01
CA VAL A 90 -22.64 6.35 22.62
C VAL A 90 -21.69 5.97 23.76
N LYS A 91 -20.48 5.48 23.44
CA LYS A 91 -19.37 5.15 24.37
C LYS A 91 -19.69 4.06 25.40
N ASN A 92 -20.41 2.99 25.02
CA ASN A 92 -20.84 1.93 25.96
C ASN A 92 -21.51 2.44 27.25
N SER A 93 -21.99 3.69 27.26
CA SER A 93 -22.68 4.25 28.41
C SER A 93 -24.11 3.71 28.47
N SER A 94 -24.62 3.49 29.67
CA SER A 94 -26.02 3.10 29.89
C SER A 94 -27.00 4.26 29.66
N SER A 95 -26.50 5.49 29.49
CA SER A 95 -27.31 6.70 29.28
C SER A 95 -27.73 6.85 27.82
N ARG A 96 -29.04 7.01 27.60
CA ARG A 96 -29.63 7.34 26.31
C ARG A 96 -29.22 8.75 25.88
N VAL A 97 -28.67 8.89 24.67
CA VAL A 97 -28.20 10.17 24.12
C VAL A 97 -29.29 10.85 23.28
N ALA A 98 -30.06 10.08 22.52
CA ALA A 98 -31.15 10.58 21.69
C ALA A 98 -32.20 9.50 21.43
N ALA A 99 -33.35 9.92 20.91
CA ALA A 99 -34.38 9.07 20.36
C ALA A 99 -34.66 9.49 18.91
N LEU A 100 -34.88 8.51 18.03
CA LEU A 100 -35.18 8.69 16.62
C LEU A 100 -36.63 8.27 16.37
N ASP A 101 -37.48 9.26 16.10
CA ASP A 101 -38.88 9.07 15.74
C ASP A 101 -39.05 8.93 14.20
N PRO A 102 -40.09 8.26 13.69
CA PRO A 102 -40.32 8.16 12.25
C PRO A 102 -40.59 9.55 11.63
N PRO A 103 -40.10 9.87 10.43
CA PRO A 103 -39.31 9.05 9.50
C PRO A 103 -37.79 9.33 9.60
N ALA A 104 -37.18 9.16 10.79
CA ALA A 104 -35.76 9.41 10.97
C ALA A 104 -34.85 8.50 10.14
N HIS A 105 -33.77 9.09 9.64
CA HIS A 105 -32.71 8.44 8.89
C HIS A 105 -31.51 8.18 9.78
N PHE A 106 -30.88 7.01 9.68
CA PHE A 106 -29.63 6.76 10.39
C PHE A 106 -28.72 5.77 9.67
N GLY A 107 -27.43 5.91 9.96
CA GLY A 107 -26.40 5.04 9.42
C GLY A 107 -25.81 5.51 8.08
N GLU A 108 -26.20 6.69 7.64
CA GLU A 108 -25.70 7.36 6.44
C GLU A 108 -24.20 7.67 6.52
N MET A 109 -23.67 8.06 7.68
CA MET A 109 -22.24 8.34 7.84
C MET A 109 -21.37 7.12 7.48
N SER A 110 -21.78 5.92 7.91
CA SER A 110 -20.99 4.72 7.64
C SER A 110 -20.97 4.34 6.16
N VAL A 111 -22.10 4.55 5.46
CA VAL A 111 -22.21 4.23 4.03
C VAL A 111 -21.59 5.34 3.17
N LEU A 112 -21.79 6.61 3.51
CA LEU A 112 -21.33 7.75 2.70
C LEU A 112 -19.89 8.17 2.99
N ALA A 113 -19.49 8.22 4.26
CA ALA A 113 -18.14 8.64 4.67
C ALA A 113 -17.20 7.46 4.92
N GLY A 114 -17.70 6.23 4.85
CA GLY A 114 -16.91 5.03 5.09
C GLY A 114 -16.46 4.83 6.54
N VAL A 115 -16.97 5.60 7.49
CA VAL A 115 -16.57 5.50 8.91
C VAL A 115 -17.25 4.32 9.62
N PRO A 116 -16.68 3.77 10.71
CA PRO A 116 -17.39 2.82 11.55
C PRO A 116 -18.66 3.44 12.14
N ARG A 117 -19.58 2.61 12.65
CA ARG A 117 -20.78 3.11 13.34
C ARG A 117 -20.39 3.95 14.56
N ASN A 118 -20.86 5.20 14.61
CA ASN A 118 -20.53 6.13 15.69
C ASN A 118 -21.39 5.97 16.95
N ALA A 119 -22.46 5.17 16.87
CA ALA A 119 -23.41 4.97 17.96
C ALA A 119 -24.04 3.57 17.87
N THR A 120 -24.48 3.07 19.01
CA THR A 120 -25.33 1.89 19.11
C THR A 120 -26.79 2.32 19.07
N ILE A 121 -27.59 1.70 18.20
CA ILE A 121 -29.02 1.96 18.08
C ILE A 121 -29.77 0.68 18.40
N LYS A 122 -30.72 0.76 19.32
CA LYS A 122 -31.54 -0.38 19.75
C LYS A 122 -33.01 -0.02 19.84
N ALA A 123 -33.86 -1.04 19.81
CA ALA A 123 -35.26 -0.92 20.18
C ALA A 123 -35.40 -0.51 21.66
N PRO A 124 -36.43 0.25 22.02
CA PRO A 124 -36.70 0.66 23.40
C PRO A 124 -37.00 -0.55 24.26
N ALA A 125 -36.78 -0.44 25.58
CA ALA A 125 -36.97 -1.55 26.52
C ALA A 125 -38.45 -1.98 26.67
N ASP A 126 -39.39 -1.14 26.25
CA ASP A 126 -40.83 -1.30 26.39
C ASP A 126 -41.57 -1.29 25.03
N GLY A 127 -40.86 -1.42 23.91
CA GLY A 127 -41.48 -1.36 22.60
C GLY A 127 -40.68 -2.00 21.47
N GLN A 128 -41.29 -1.99 20.29
CA GLN A 128 -40.68 -2.47 19.04
C GLN A 128 -40.38 -1.30 18.10
N VAL A 129 -39.42 -1.50 17.20
CA VAL A 129 -39.12 -0.54 16.13
C VAL A 129 -39.09 -1.26 14.79
N THR A 130 -39.77 -0.68 13.80
CA THR A 130 -39.74 -1.18 12.42
C THR A 130 -38.90 -0.24 11.58
N VAL A 131 -37.90 -0.81 10.90
CA VAL A 131 -36.96 -0.07 10.07
C VAL A 131 -36.93 -0.64 8.66
N LEU A 132 -36.77 0.26 7.69
CA LEU A 132 -36.47 -0.08 6.32
C LEU A 132 -34.94 -0.11 6.16
N GLU A 133 -34.37 -1.30 6.02
CA GLU A 133 -32.95 -1.49 5.71
C GLU A 133 -32.74 -1.31 4.20
N VAL A 134 -31.86 -0.38 3.84
CA VAL A 134 -31.53 0.01 2.47
C VAL A 134 -30.06 -0.28 2.21
N GLN A 135 -29.77 -1.23 1.33
CA GLN A 135 -28.40 -1.56 0.95
C GLN A 135 -27.78 -0.51 0.02
N ARG A 136 -26.45 -0.39 0.02
CA ARG A 136 -25.69 0.58 -0.79
C ARG A 136 -26.11 0.65 -2.28
N PRO A 137 -26.39 -0.47 -2.98
CA PRO A 137 -26.85 -0.38 -4.38
C PRO A 137 -28.16 0.38 -4.55
N ALA A 138 -29.10 0.26 -3.60
CA ALA A 138 -30.35 1.01 -3.62
C ALA A 138 -30.13 2.51 -3.42
N LEU A 139 -29.15 2.93 -2.60
CA LEU A 139 -28.88 4.36 -2.39
C LEU A 139 -28.59 5.10 -3.70
N ARG A 140 -27.89 4.48 -4.65
CA ARG A 140 -27.62 5.09 -5.97
C ARG A 140 -28.92 5.37 -6.73
N LEU A 141 -29.89 4.47 -6.61
CA LEU A 141 -31.20 4.58 -7.28
C LEU A 141 -32.07 5.61 -6.56
N LEU A 142 -32.16 5.51 -5.23
CA LEU A 142 -32.95 6.41 -4.39
C LEU A 142 -32.42 7.86 -4.42
N ARG A 143 -31.12 8.10 -4.59
CA ARG A 143 -30.56 9.45 -4.71
C ARG A 143 -31.01 10.23 -5.94
N LYS A 144 -31.60 9.55 -6.94
CA LYS A 144 -32.26 10.24 -8.07
C LYS A 144 -33.52 10.98 -7.64
N LEU A 145 -34.15 10.55 -6.54
CA LEU A 145 -35.33 11.18 -5.96
C LEU A 145 -34.91 12.46 -5.21
N PRO A 146 -35.44 13.64 -5.57
CA PRO A 146 -35.06 14.91 -4.95
C PRO A 146 -35.29 14.93 -3.44
N GLU A 147 -36.43 14.41 -2.97
CA GLU A 147 -36.78 14.38 -1.55
C GLU A 147 -35.86 13.47 -0.74
N PHE A 148 -35.53 12.29 -1.29
CA PHE A 148 -34.58 11.37 -0.66
C PHE A 148 -33.21 12.03 -0.52
N SER A 149 -32.72 12.63 -1.61
CA SER A 149 -31.40 13.26 -1.65
C SER A 149 -31.30 14.42 -0.65
N ALA A 150 -32.32 15.29 -0.60
CA ALA A 150 -32.38 16.39 0.35
C ALA A 150 -32.44 15.91 1.82
N ALA A 151 -33.23 14.87 2.10
CA ALA A 151 -33.34 14.33 3.45
C ALA A 151 -32.04 13.64 3.90
N LEU A 152 -31.41 12.86 3.03
CA LEU A 152 -30.12 12.21 3.28
C LEU A 152 -29.02 13.24 3.53
N ASP A 153 -28.92 14.28 2.70
CA ASP A 153 -27.93 15.35 2.86
C ASP A 153 -28.15 16.13 4.17
N LYS A 154 -29.42 16.40 4.54
CA LYS A 154 -29.77 17.05 5.81
C LYS A 154 -29.39 16.17 7.00
N ALA A 155 -29.70 14.87 6.96
CA ALA A 155 -29.31 13.91 8.00
C ALA A 155 -27.79 13.87 8.15
N TYR A 156 -27.05 13.71 7.04
CA TYR A 156 -25.60 13.69 7.02
C TYR A 156 -24.98 14.94 7.66
N ARG A 157 -25.41 16.14 7.26
CA ARG A 157 -24.90 17.40 7.82
C ARG A 157 -25.25 17.58 9.28
N THR A 158 -26.46 17.17 9.69
CA THR A 158 -26.92 17.28 11.08
C THR A 158 -26.12 16.35 11.99
N HIS A 159 -25.97 15.09 11.60
CA HIS A 159 -25.21 14.12 12.36
C HIS A 159 -23.71 14.43 12.36
N GLY A 160 -23.14 14.82 11.22
CA GLY A 160 -21.75 15.30 11.13
C GLY A 160 -21.48 16.49 12.06
N LYS A 161 -22.38 17.47 12.11
CA LYS A 161 -22.33 18.57 13.08
C LYS A 161 -22.35 18.06 14.52
N ASN A 162 -23.31 17.21 14.86
CA ASN A 162 -23.47 16.71 16.23
C ASN A 162 -22.24 15.90 16.69
N VAL A 163 -21.71 15.02 15.84
CA VAL A 163 -20.49 14.25 16.12
C VAL A 163 -19.30 15.18 16.35
N THR A 164 -19.17 16.23 15.54
CA THR A 164 -18.11 17.24 15.69
C THR A 164 -18.21 17.96 17.03
N LEU A 165 -19.40 18.44 17.41
CA LEU A 165 -19.62 19.15 18.66
C LEU A 165 -19.35 18.26 19.88
N GLU A 166 -19.80 17.01 19.86
CA GLU A 166 -19.49 16.04 20.93
C GLU A 166 -17.99 15.69 20.98
N GLY A 167 -17.31 15.67 19.82
CA GLY A 167 -15.86 15.56 19.74
C GLY A 167 -15.13 16.72 20.41
N LEU A 168 -15.61 17.97 20.22
CA LEU A 168 -15.07 19.15 20.90
C LEU A 168 -15.29 19.08 22.42
N LYS A 169 -16.47 18.63 22.89
CA LYS A 169 -16.69 18.37 24.33
C LYS A 169 -15.68 17.36 24.88
N ALA A 170 -15.43 16.28 24.15
CA ALA A 170 -14.45 15.26 24.54
C ALA A 170 -13.00 15.78 24.55
N ALA A 171 -12.69 16.81 23.75
CA ALA A 171 -11.40 17.49 23.73
C ALA A 171 -11.23 18.51 24.87
N GLY A 172 -12.22 18.64 25.77
CA GLY A 172 -12.14 19.48 26.96
C GLY A 172 -12.68 20.91 26.79
N PHE A 173 -13.42 21.19 25.71
CA PHE A 173 -14.13 22.46 25.54
C PHE A 173 -15.29 22.56 26.53
N ASN A 174 -15.62 23.78 26.98
CA ASN A 174 -16.74 24.02 27.89
C ASN A 174 -18.08 23.50 27.30
N PRO A 175 -18.76 22.51 27.94
CA PRO A 175 -20.00 21.95 27.41
C PRO A 175 -21.10 22.98 27.15
N ALA A 176 -21.24 23.98 28.03
CA ALA A 176 -22.23 25.04 27.89
C ALA A 176 -21.97 25.92 26.66
N ALA A 177 -20.69 26.17 26.35
CA ALA A 177 -20.29 26.90 25.15
C ALA A 177 -20.59 26.10 23.88
N ILE A 178 -20.33 24.79 23.88
CA ILE A 178 -20.61 23.91 22.74
C ILE A 178 -22.12 23.83 22.44
N ASP A 179 -22.97 23.79 23.47
CA ASP A 179 -24.41 23.75 23.26
C ASP A 179 -24.94 25.06 22.64
N GLN A 180 -24.35 26.21 22.97
CA GLN A 180 -24.62 27.48 22.27
C GLN A 180 -24.04 27.49 20.85
N LEU A 181 -22.88 26.87 20.63
CA LEU A 181 -22.24 26.77 19.33
C LEU A 181 -23.11 26.00 18.32
N ARG A 182 -23.98 25.10 18.80
CA ARG A 182 -24.88 24.30 17.96
C ARG A 182 -25.81 25.14 17.08
N SER A 183 -26.24 26.32 17.54
CA SER A 183 -27.16 27.20 16.80
C SER A 183 -26.45 28.12 15.80
N ILE A 184 -25.20 28.49 16.07
CA ILE A 184 -24.42 29.43 15.22
C ILE A 184 -23.46 28.72 14.25
N SER A 185 -23.31 27.40 14.35
CA SER A 185 -22.39 26.62 13.51
C SER A 185 -23.09 25.88 12.37
N LEU A 186 -22.40 25.84 11.23
CA LEU A 186 -22.82 25.15 10.01
C LEU A 186 -21.79 24.08 9.64
N PHE A 187 -22.26 22.87 9.38
CA PHE A 187 -21.41 21.80 8.87
C PHE A 187 -21.44 21.79 7.34
N ARG A 188 -20.25 21.87 6.73
CA ARG A 188 -20.07 21.95 5.28
C ARG A 188 -19.10 20.88 4.81
N VAL A 189 -19.33 20.42 3.58
CA VAL A 189 -18.46 19.47 2.88
C VAL A 189 -18.02 20.16 1.60
N TYR A 190 -16.71 20.31 1.41
CA TYR A 190 -16.12 20.91 0.23
C TYR A 190 -15.52 19.86 -0.67
N SER A 191 -15.56 20.13 -1.98
CA SER A 191 -14.90 19.33 -3.00
C SER A 191 -13.44 19.78 -3.20
N LYS A 192 -12.67 18.92 -3.86
CA LYS A 192 -11.31 19.21 -4.29
C LYS A 192 -11.21 20.54 -5.05
N ASN A 193 -10.14 21.28 -4.81
CA ASN A 193 -9.80 22.59 -5.37
C ASN A 193 -10.69 23.76 -4.94
N HIS A 194 -11.59 23.57 -3.95
CA HIS A 194 -12.35 24.67 -3.40
C HIS A 194 -11.47 25.59 -2.56
N VAL A 195 -11.56 26.91 -2.79
CA VAL A 195 -10.86 27.92 -2.00
C VAL A 195 -11.73 28.30 -0.82
N LEU A 196 -11.27 28.03 0.41
CA LEU A 196 -12.00 28.37 1.64
C LEU A 196 -12.03 29.88 1.87
N PHE A 197 -10.89 30.53 1.64
CA PHE A 197 -10.70 31.97 1.74
C PHE A 197 -9.43 32.38 0.98
N SER A 198 -9.40 33.64 0.55
CA SER A 198 -8.33 34.21 -0.26
C SER A 198 -7.54 35.25 0.53
N GLU A 199 -6.24 35.39 0.23
CA GLU A 199 -5.40 36.45 0.79
C GLU A 199 -6.04 37.83 0.55
N GLY A 200 -6.09 38.67 1.60
CA GLY A 200 -6.65 40.02 1.55
C GLY A 200 -8.17 40.12 1.68
N ALA A 201 -8.91 39.01 1.75
CA ALA A 201 -10.34 39.04 2.06
C ALA A 201 -10.58 39.23 3.56
N LEU A 202 -11.69 39.86 3.94
CA LEU A 202 -12.06 40.06 5.36
C LEU A 202 -12.35 38.71 6.05
N MET A 203 -11.85 38.52 7.27
CA MET A 203 -12.19 37.37 8.11
C MET A 203 -13.63 37.48 8.66
N ASP A 204 -14.56 36.74 8.07
CA ASP A 204 -15.98 36.71 8.47
C ASP A 204 -16.38 35.43 9.24
N ARG A 205 -15.55 34.38 9.16
CA ARG A 205 -15.83 33.03 9.66
C ARG A 205 -14.62 32.39 10.32
N VAL A 206 -14.89 31.56 11.31
CA VAL A 206 -13.95 30.59 11.86
C VAL A 206 -14.24 29.23 11.21
N TYR A 207 -13.19 28.57 10.71
CA TYR A 207 -13.28 27.24 10.12
C TYR A 207 -12.58 26.22 11.03
N ILE A 208 -13.28 25.14 11.41
CA ILE A 208 -12.68 23.99 12.10
C ILE A 208 -12.64 22.83 11.12
N ILE A 209 -11.44 22.32 10.81
CA ILE A 209 -11.27 21.25 9.82
C ILE A 209 -11.34 19.90 10.52
N MET A 210 -12.32 19.10 10.14
CA MET A 210 -12.60 17.82 10.76
C MET A 210 -11.95 16.66 10.00
N ASP A 211 -11.95 16.74 8.68
CA ASP A 211 -11.31 15.77 7.81
C ASP A 211 -10.91 16.43 6.49
N GLY A 212 -9.87 15.91 5.84
CA GLY A 212 -9.34 16.43 4.58
C GLY A 212 -8.04 17.22 4.70
N TRP A 213 -7.55 17.69 3.55
CA TRP A 213 -6.23 18.32 3.38
C TRP A 213 -6.37 19.73 2.81
N ILE A 214 -5.60 20.66 3.35
CA ILE A 214 -5.58 22.07 2.96
C ILE A 214 -4.15 22.45 2.55
N ASN A 215 -4.06 23.16 1.43
CA ASN A 215 -2.85 23.87 1.01
C ASN A 215 -3.02 25.35 1.35
N ARG A 216 -2.10 25.91 2.13
CA ARG A 216 -2.03 27.37 2.28
C ARG A 216 -0.95 27.90 1.37
N SER A 217 -1.24 28.99 0.66
CA SER A 217 -0.29 29.66 -0.21
C SER A 217 -0.35 31.16 -0.04
N ILE A 218 0.83 31.79 -0.01
CA ILE A 218 1.00 33.24 -0.10
C ILE A 218 1.59 33.53 -1.47
N GLU A 219 0.89 34.37 -2.24
CA GLU A 219 1.31 34.69 -3.61
C GLU A 219 2.62 35.51 -3.57
N PRO A 220 3.58 35.24 -4.48
CA PRO A 220 4.80 36.03 -4.54
C PRO A 220 4.52 37.48 -4.94
N ASP A 221 5.20 38.41 -4.29
CA ASP A 221 5.21 39.84 -4.62
C ASP A 221 6.68 40.32 -4.65
N ALA A 222 6.95 41.56 -5.07
CA ALA A 222 8.30 42.13 -5.17
C ALA A 222 9.14 41.95 -3.88
N ALA A 223 8.48 41.85 -2.72
CA ALA A 223 9.11 41.62 -1.41
C ALA A 223 9.03 40.17 -0.89
N ARG A 224 8.13 39.31 -1.39
CA ARG A 224 7.82 37.99 -0.81
C ARG A 224 8.04 36.87 -1.82
N LYS A 225 8.75 35.81 -1.42
CA LYS A 225 8.81 34.55 -2.20
C LYS A 225 7.53 33.74 -1.97
N LEU A 226 7.16 32.93 -2.96
CA LEU A 226 6.10 31.93 -2.83
C LEU A 226 6.34 31.08 -1.58
N GLN A 227 5.40 31.11 -0.65
CA GLN A 227 5.41 30.33 0.58
C GLN A 227 4.16 29.45 0.58
N GLU A 228 4.35 28.15 0.75
CA GLU A 228 3.28 27.18 0.80
C GLU A 228 3.52 26.15 1.90
N ASP A 229 2.44 25.69 2.52
CA ASP A 229 2.45 24.54 3.41
C ASP A 229 1.14 23.75 3.32
N PHE A 230 1.18 22.53 3.85
CA PHE A 230 0.04 21.62 3.89
C PHE A 230 -0.38 21.42 5.34
N LEU A 231 -1.69 21.42 5.57
CA LEU A 231 -2.30 21.16 6.86
C LEU A 231 -3.41 20.14 6.71
N ALA A 232 -3.58 19.29 7.71
CA ALA A 232 -4.65 18.31 7.77
C ALA A 232 -5.78 18.77 8.70
N ARG A 233 -6.61 17.81 9.14
CA ARG A 233 -7.60 18.00 10.20
C ARG A 233 -7.01 18.46 11.52
N GLY A 234 -7.90 19.01 12.35
CA GLY A 234 -7.64 19.41 13.72
C GLY A 234 -7.05 20.81 13.87
N TYR A 235 -6.97 21.57 12.78
CA TYR A 235 -6.64 22.99 12.80
C TYR A 235 -7.89 23.86 12.67
N CYS A 236 -7.83 25.03 13.33
CA CYS A 236 -8.84 26.07 13.32
C CYS A 236 -8.30 27.32 12.62
N PHE A 237 -9.02 27.87 11.64
CA PHE A 237 -8.64 29.09 10.92
C PHE A 237 -9.58 30.24 11.28
N GLY A 238 -9.04 31.46 11.37
CA GLY A 238 -9.82 32.69 11.57
C GLY A 238 -10.08 33.04 13.04
N THR A 239 -9.39 32.40 13.98
CA THR A 239 -9.49 32.69 15.42
C THR A 239 -8.98 34.08 15.75
N GLU A 240 -8.01 34.58 14.98
CA GLU A 240 -7.45 35.93 15.13
C GLU A 240 -8.50 37.01 14.82
N GLY A 241 -9.44 36.71 13.92
CA GLY A 241 -10.55 37.58 13.53
C GLY A 241 -11.67 37.67 14.58
N ILE A 242 -11.64 36.87 15.65
CA ILE A 242 -12.70 36.86 16.67
C ILE A 242 -12.77 38.22 17.40
N ASP A 243 -11.61 38.76 17.77
CA ASP A 243 -11.50 39.98 18.58
C ASP A 243 -11.36 41.26 17.75
N LYS A 244 -10.84 41.16 16.53
CA LYS A 244 -10.54 42.30 15.65
C LYS A 244 -10.90 41.98 14.21
N ASP A 245 -11.28 43.01 13.45
CA ASP A 245 -11.40 42.88 12.00
C ASP A 245 -10.01 42.79 11.37
N LEU A 246 -9.75 41.67 10.73
CA LEU A 246 -8.49 41.34 10.09
C LEU A 246 -8.78 40.75 8.72
N ASP A 247 -7.84 40.95 7.80
CA ASP A 247 -7.87 40.29 6.49
C ASP A 247 -7.06 38.99 6.54
N TRP A 248 -7.45 38.01 5.73
CA TRP A 248 -6.76 36.74 5.61
C TRP A 248 -5.32 36.95 5.11
N PRO A 249 -4.31 36.45 5.83
CA PRO A 249 -2.91 36.65 5.45
C PRO A 249 -2.40 35.70 4.35
N TYR A 250 -3.22 34.73 3.94
CA TYR A 250 -2.90 33.72 2.92
C TYR A 250 -4.18 33.14 2.30
N THR A 251 -4.03 32.48 1.15
CA THR A 251 -5.12 31.73 0.51
C THR A 251 -5.11 30.28 0.99
N ALA A 252 -6.27 29.73 1.35
CA ALA A 252 -6.41 28.33 1.75
C ALA A 252 -7.26 27.56 0.73
N THR A 253 -6.66 26.53 0.11
CA THR A 253 -7.30 25.69 -0.91
C THR A 253 -7.40 24.25 -0.45
N VAL A 254 -8.57 23.65 -0.61
CA VAL A 254 -8.85 22.25 -0.28
C VAL A 254 -8.28 21.32 -1.37
N LEU A 255 -7.59 20.24 -0.97
CA LEU A 255 -6.97 19.29 -1.91
C LEU A 255 -7.79 18.01 -2.17
N GLY A 256 -8.89 17.80 -1.43
CA GLY A 256 -9.72 16.60 -1.52
C GLY A 256 -11.14 16.85 -1.00
N ARG A 257 -11.87 15.78 -0.65
CA ARG A 257 -13.13 15.94 0.08
C ARG A 257 -12.81 16.39 1.51
N THR A 258 -13.24 17.58 1.90
CA THR A 258 -12.94 18.16 3.22
C THR A 258 -14.22 18.46 3.97
N GLU A 259 -14.27 18.04 5.23
CA GLU A 259 -15.37 18.31 6.15
C GLU A 259 -14.96 19.39 7.13
N ALA A 260 -15.78 20.44 7.24
CA ALA A 260 -15.49 21.56 8.13
C ALA A 260 -16.73 22.05 8.86
N LEU A 261 -16.50 22.58 10.06
CA LEU A 261 -17.48 23.35 10.82
C LEU A 261 -17.18 24.85 10.64
N GLU A 262 -18.11 25.58 10.04
CA GLU A 262 -18.07 27.03 9.94
C GLU A 262 -18.78 27.67 11.13
N ILE A 263 -18.19 28.71 11.71
CA ILE A 263 -18.80 29.54 12.75
C ILE A 263 -18.73 31.00 12.30
N SER A 264 -19.86 31.70 12.29
CA SER A 264 -19.89 33.11 11.92
C SER A 264 -19.25 33.99 13.02
N ILE A 265 -18.27 34.82 12.64
CA ILE A 265 -17.59 35.74 13.58
C ILE A 265 -18.56 36.81 14.07
N SER A 266 -19.44 37.34 13.22
CA SER A 266 -20.43 38.35 13.63
C SER A 266 -21.40 37.82 14.69
N GLN A 267 -21.85 36.57 14.55
CA GLN A 267 -22.68 35.90 15.56
C GLN A 267 -21.89 35.53 16.83
N LEU A 268 -20.60 35.22 16.71
CA LEU A 268 -19.76 34.95 17.87
C LEU A 268 -19.51 36.23 18.69
N ARG A 269 -19.29 37.37 18.03
CA ARG A 269 -19.07 38.68 18.67
C ARG A 269 -20.30 39.20 19.40
N SER A 270 -21.51 38.90 18.92
CA SER A 270 -22.75 39.30 19.60
C SER A 270 -22.95 38.58 20.95
N ASN A 271 -22.30 37.43 21.17
CA ASN A 271 -22.35 36.68 22.42
C ASN A 271 -21.00 36.74 23.16
N THR A 272 -20.85 37.73 24.04
CA THR A 272 -19.59 38.03 24.73
C THR A 272 -19.10 36.87 25.61
N ARG A 273 -20.00 36.11 26.24
CA ARG A 273 -19.66 34.97 27.10
C ARG A 273 -19.15 33.79 26.27
N LEU A 274 -19.85 33.46 25.18
CA LEU A 274 -19.43 32.41 24.25
C LEU A 274 -18.08 32.74 23.62
N ARG A 275 -17.88 34.00 23.20
CA ARG A 275 -16.61 34.48 22.65
C ARG A 275 -15.43 34.23 23.59
N ALA A 276 -15.58 34.59 24.88
CA ALA A 276 -14.51 34.46 25.87
C ALA A 276 -14.11 33.01 26.12
N ASP A 277 -15.10 32.11 26.22
CA ASP A 277 -14.86 30.67 26.43
C ASP A 277 -14.23 30.03 25.18
N LEU A 278 -14.75 30.35 23.99
CA LEU A 278 -14.37 29.68 22.75
C LEU A 278 -13.03 30.17 22.20
N ALA A 279 -12.72 31.47 22.29
CA ALA A 279 -11.49 32.04 21.73
C ALA A 279 -10.24 31.38 22.33
N LYS A 280 -10.23 31.17 23.65
CA LYS A 280 -9.11 30.53 24.35
C LYS A 280 -8.94 29.06 23.97
N ASP A 281 -10.04 28.34 23.77
CA ASP A 281 -9.99 26.92 23.41
C ASP A 281 -9.62 26.71 21.94
N LEU A 282 -10.15 27.53 21.04
CA LEU A 282 -9.81 27.48 19.61
C LEU A 282 -8.37 27.89 19.32
N ALA A 283 -7.83 28.87 20.06
CA ALA A 283 -6.44 29.31 19.91
C ALA A 283 -5.42 28.17 20.12
N LYS A 284 -5.77 27.13 20.88
CA LYS A 284 -4.92 25.94 21.06
C LYS A 284 -4.73 25.13 19.78
N PHE A 285 -5.64 25.29 18.83
CA PHE A 285 -5.69 24.56 17.56
C PHE A 285 -5.40 25.48 16.37
N GLU A 286 -4.86 26.67 16.63
CA GLU A 286 -4.37 27.54 15.58
C GLU A 286 -3.28 26.84 14.76
N PRO A 287 -3.30 27.02 13.43
CA PRO A 287 -2.23 26.50 12.62
C PRO A 287 -0.93 27.19 12.99
N PRO A 288 0.21 26.48 12.92
CA PRO A 288 1.50 27.13 13.10
C PRO A 288 1.65 28.27 12.09
N LYS A 289 2.35 29.34 12.48
CA LYS A 289 2.74 30.40 11.53
C LYS A 289 3.42 29.74 10.33
N ILE A 290 3.10 30.20 9.13
CA ILE A 290 3.80 29.79 7.90
C ILE A 290 5.25 30.20 8.11
N ALA A 291 6.07 29.25 8.58
CA ALA A 291 7.44 29.54 8.92
C ALA A 291 8.17 29.75 7.59
N GLY A 292 8.81 30.91 7.43
CA GLY A 292 9.84 31.12 6.41
C GLY A 292 11.08 30.22 6.60
N SER A 293 10.96 29.15 7.39
CA SER A 293 11.92 28.08 7.45
C SER A 293 12.07 27.52 6.03
N PRO A 294 13.29 27.25 5.56
CA PRO A 294 13.51 26.45 4.36
C PRO A 294 13.12 25.01 4.68
N ILE A 295 11.83 24.76 4.96
CA ILE A 295 11.21 23.44 4.95
C ILE A 295 11.69 22.87 3.63
N ARG A 296 12.64 21.93 3.72
CA ARG A 296 13.44 21.48 2.59
C ARG A 296 12.47 21.27 1.45
N ARG A 297 12.64 21.94 0.32
CA ARG A 297 11.78 21.84 -0.88
C ARG A 297 11.37 20.38 -1.21
N ARG A 298 12.21 19.41 -0.82
CA ARG A 298 11.98 17.97 -0.89
C ARG A 298 10.89 17.45 0.06
N THR A 299 10.82 17.91 1.30
CA THR A 299 9.76 17.55 2.26
C THR A 299 8.41 18.06 1.78
N LEU A 300 8.31 19.33 1.36
CA LEU A 300 7.08 19.88 0.77
C LEU A 300 6.67 19.13 -0.50
N SER A 301 7.63 18.87 -1.40
CA SER A 301 7.38 18.06 -2.60
C SER A 301 6.90 16.65 -2.26
N ALA A 302 7.45 16.01 -1.22
CA ALA A 302 7.03 14.69 -0.80
C ALA A 302 5.62 14.72 -0.19
N GLN A 303 5.31 15.69 0.68
CA GLN A 303 3.96 15.89 1.24
C GLN A 303 2.94 16.10 0.13
N ARG A 304 3.22 16.99 -0.83
CA ARG A 304 2.37 17.21 -2.01
C ARG A 304 2.10 15.91 -2.75
N THR A 305 3.14 15.17 -3.13
CA THR A 305 2.98 13.90 -3.85
C THR A 305 2.15 12.91 -3.04
N LEU A 306 2.39 12.78 -1.73
CA LEU A 306 1.67 11.85 -0.86
C LEU A 306 0.18 12.19 -0.75
N ILE A 307 -0.17 13.48 -0.66
CA ILE A 307 -1.55 13.96 -0.56
C ILE A 307 -2.27 13.87 -1.92
N GLU A 308 -1.66 14.39 -2.99
CA GLU A 308 -2.28 14.41 -4.32
C GLU A 308 -2.53 13.00 -4.89
N THR A 309 -1.65 12.05 -4.54
CA THR A 309 -1.81 10.65 -4.93
C THR A 309 -2.74 9.86 -3.99
N GLY A 310 -3.21 10.45 -2.89
CA GLY A 310 -4.09 9.81 -1.91
C GLY A 310 -3.45 8.64 -1.14
N LEU A 311 -2.11 8.50 -1.17
CA LEU A 311 -1.40 7.45 -0.42
C LEU A 311 -1.60 7.58 1.09
N VAL A 312 -1.84 8.81 1.57
CA VAL A 312 -2.12 9.13 2.98
C VAL A 312 -3.51 8.68 3.45
N ASP A 313 -4.45 8.51 2.53
CA ASP A 313 -5.84 8.13 2.82
C ASP A 313 -6.03 6.59 2.82
N ALA A 314 -4.95 5.84 2.59
CA ALA A 314 -4.94 4.39 2.65
C ALA A 314 -5.10 3.88 4.09
N THR A 315 -5.99 2.92 4.33
CA THR A 315 -6.05 2.25 5.65
C THR A 315 -4.99 1.14 5.77
N ASN A 316 -4.59 0.54 4.65
CA ASN A 316 -3.59 -0.50 4.61
C ASN A 316 -2.71 -0.36 3.35
N LEU A 317 -1.67 0.46 3.47
CA LEU A 317 -0.76 0.76 2.37
C LEU A 317 0.34 -0.30 2.27
N LEU A 318 0.54 -0.87 1.07
CA LEU A 318 1.72 -1.69 0.79
C LEU A 318 2.84 -0.79 0.27
N VAL A 319 3.97 -0.75 0.95
CA VAL A 319 5.15 0.01 0.51
C VAL A 319 6.27 -0.94 0.12
N MET A 320 6.97 -0.59 -0.95
CA MET A 320 8.18 -1.27 -1.41
C MET A 320 9.37 -0.32 -1.32
N ASP A 321 10.31 -0.62 -0.44
CA ASP A 321 11.59 0.08 -0.34
C ASP A 321 12.51 -0.33 -1.50
N MET A 322 12.80 0.60 -2.39
CA MET A 322 13.55 0.33 -3.60
C MET A 322 15.05 0.13 -3.32
N ASP A 323 15.58 0.66 -2.21
CA ASP A 323 16.97 0.45 -1.80
C ASP A 323 17.23 -0.96 -1.26
N LEU A 324 16.16 -1.68 -0.89
CA LEU A 324 16.22 -3.07 -0.42
C LEU A 324 15.69 -4.07 -1.46
N CYS A 325 14.92 -3.62 -2.46
CA CYS A 325 14.28 -4.50 -3.42
C CYS A 325 15.27 -5.05 -4.45
N VAL A 326 15.49 -6.37 -4.43
CA VAL A 326 16.33 -7.09 -5.44
C VAL A 326 15.56 -7.46 -6.72
N ARG A 327 14.36 -6.91 -6.92
CA ARG A 327 13.53 -7.06 -8.13
C ARG A 327 13.29 -8.52 -8.55
N CYS A 328 13.25 -9.44 -7.59
CA CYS A 328 13.12 -10.88 -7.82
C CYS A 328 11.73 -11.34 -8.29
N GLY A 329 10.67 -10.54 -8.08
CA GLY A 329 9.30 -10.89 -8.45
C GLY A 329 8.62 -11.94 -7.55
N ASN A 330 9.26 -12.34 -6.44
CA ASN A 330 8.70 -13.38 -5.58
C ASN A 330 7.37 -12.97 -4.91
N CYS A 331 7.14 -11.67 -4.72
CA CYS A 331 5.90 -11.14 -4.15
C CYS A 331 4.67 -11.35 -5.06
N SER A 332 4.81 -11.10 -6.37
CA SER A 332 3.75 -11.32 -7.36
C SER A 332 3.54 -12.80 -7.60
N LEU A 333 4.63 -13.58 -7.69
CA LEU A 333 4.56 -15.04 -7.80
C LEU A 333 3.84 -15.68 -6.61
N ALA A 334 4.17 -15.25 -5.39
CA ALA A 334 3.52 -15.74 -4.17
C ALA A 334 2.03 -15.38 -4.12
N CYS A 335 1.66 -14.19 -4.60
CA CYS A 335 0.27 -13.80 -4.73
C CYS A 335 -0.47 -14.71 -5.73
N HIS A 336 0.12 -14.95 -6.90
CA HIS A 336 -0.42 -15.85 -7.92
C HIS A 336 -0.57 -17.29 -7.40
N LYS A 337 0.44 -17.87 -6.73
CA LYS A 337 0.36 -19.24 -6.20
C LYS A 337 -0.70 -19.42 -5.11
N VAL A 338 -1.03 -18.35 -4.36
CA VAL A 338 -2.09 -18.39 -3.33
C VAL A 338 -3.48 -18.21 -3.94
N HIS A 339 -3.64 -17.29 -4.89
CA HIS A 339 -4.95 -16.88 -5.39
C HIS A 339 -5.31 -17.35 -6.81
N GLY A 340 -4.42 -18.09 -7.49
CA GLY A 340 -4.54 -18.48 -8.90
C GLY A 340 -4.16 -17.38 -9.90
N GLN A 341 -4.06 -16.13 -9.43
CA GLN A 341 -3.71 -14.96 -10.21
C GLN A 341 -3.06 -13.89 -9.33
N SER A 342 -2.11 -13.14 -9.88
CA SER A 342 -1.46 -12.07 -9.11
C SER A 342 -2.41 -10.89 -8.96
N ARG A 343 -2.67 -10.49 -7.72
CA ARG A 343 -3.42 -9.27 -7.35
C ARG A 343 -2.49 -8.13 -6.97
N LEU A 344 -1.23 -8.22 -7.38
CA LEU A 344 -0.15 -7.27 -7.12
C LEU A 344 0.65 -7.13 -8.40
N LEU A 345 0.77 -5.89 -8.89
CA LEU A 345 1.67 -5.52 -9.97
C LEU A 345 2.79 -4.64 -9.42
N ARG A 346 4.02 -4.81 -9.91
CA ARG A 346 5.22 -4.14 -9.36
C ARG A 346 5.50 -2.79 -10.02
N ARG A 347 4.44 -2.10 -10.43
CA ARG A 347 4.41 -0.73 -10.96
C ARG A 347 3.42 0.08 -10.13
N GLY A 348 3.48 1.40 -10.15
CA GLY A 348 2.57 2.25 -9.36
C GLY A 348 3.20 3.58 -8.96
N ILE A 349 2.75 4.14 -7.85
CA ILE A 349 3.12 5.48 -7.41
C ILE A 349 4.51 5.48 -6.78
N HIS A 350 5.39 6.37 -7.26
CA HIS A 350 6.74 6.55 -6.75
C HIS A 350 6.84 7.79 -5.87
N VAL A 351 7.41 7.63 -4.69
CA VAL A 351 7.64 8.73 -3.75
C VAL A 351 9.11 8.77 -3.37
N SER A 352 9.73 9.93 -3.60
CA SER A 352 11.09 10.22 -3.16
C SER A 352 11.02 11.16 -1.96
N ARG A 353 11.41 10.65 -0.79
CA ARG A 353 11.31 11.37 0.49
C ARG A 353 12.61 11.34 1.25
N LEU A 354 12.70 12.12 2.31
CA LEU A 354 13.78 11.95 3.28
C LEU A 354 13.45 10.77 4.20
N VAL A 355 14.48 10.09 4.74
CA VAL A 355 14.24 9.00 5.70
C VAL A 355 13.49 9.52 6.94
N SER A 356 13.84 10.73 7.39
CA SER A 356 13.10 11.51 8.40
C SER A 356 13.16 13.00 8.04
N PRO A 357 12.33 13.87 8.62
CA PRO A 357 12.33 15.30 8.34
C PRO A 357 13.71 15.96 8.54
N THR A 358 14.49 15.42 9.50
CA THR A 358 15.84 15.89 9.85
C THR A 358 16.97 15.17 9.09
N ALA A 359 16.73 14.00 8.50
CA ALA A 359 17.77 13.20 7.86
C ALA A 359 18.25 13.78 6.52
N ARG A 360 19.53 13.58 6.16
CA ARG A 360 20.08 13.96 4.85
C ARG A 360 19.87 12.89 3.76
N SER A 361 19.61 11.65 4.16
CA SER A 361 19.42 10.52 3.25
C SER A 361 18.02 10.54 2.62
N VAL A 362 17.99 10.32 1.31
CA VAL A 362 16.76 10.14 0.54
C VAL A 362 16.40 8.65 0.53
N GLN A 363 15.11 8.35 0.65
CA GLN A 363 14.53 7.04 0.47
C GLN A 363 13.59 7.09 -0.74
N SER A 364 13.67 6.08 -1.60
CA SER A 364 12.74 5.90 -2.72
C SER A 364 11.80 4.75 -2.41
N ILE A 365 10.52 5.05 -2.41
CA ILE A 365 9.45 4.09 -2.14
C ILE A 365 8.60 3.96 -3.40
N LEU A 366 8.19 2.73 -3.68
CA LEU A 366 7.16 2.41 -4.64
C LEU A 366 5.94 1.90 -3.86
N SER A 367 4.78 2.52 -4.09
CA SER A 367 3.49 1.91 -3.78
C SER A 367 3.03 1.12 -5.00
N PRO A 368 3.13 -0.23 -5.00
CA PRO A 368 2.67 -1.04 -6.12
C PRO A 368 1.16 -0.90 -6.35
N GLU A 369 0.71 -1.19 -7.57
CA GLU A 369 -0.69 -1.38 -7.94
C GLU A 369 -1.25 -2.59 -7.18
N VAL A 370 -1.83 -2.29 -6.02
CA VAL A 370 -2.50 -3.20 -5.11
C VAL A 370 -3.55 -2.42 -4.33
N CYS A 371 -4.65 -3.07 -3.96
CA CYS A 371 -5.71 -2.40 -3.20
C CYS A 371 -5.16 -1.84 -1.88
N MET A 372 -5.32 -0.53 -1.68
CA MET A 372 -4.92 0.21 -0.49
C MET A 372 -5.95 0.16 0.64
N HIS A 373 -7.13 -0.41 0.36
CA HIS A 373 -8.30 -0.40 1.23
C HIS A 373 -8.64 1.03 1.70
N CYS A 374 -8.65 1.99 0.77
CA CYS A 374 -8.79 3.43 1.01
C CYS A 374 -9.87 3.76 2.03
N ASN A 375 -9.66 4.77 2.87
CA ASN A 375 -10.64 5.21 3.87
C ASN A 375 -11.97 5.59 3.21
N ASP A 376 -11.91 6.37 2.13
CA ASP A 376 -13.03 6.73 1.24
C ASP A 376 -12.90 6.02 -0.12
N PRO A 377 -13.61 4.90 -0.35
CA PRO A 377 -13.40 4.08 -1.55
C PRO A 377 -14.36 4.38 -2.70
N GLU A 378 -13.84 5.06 -3.72
CA GLU A 378 -14.55 5.32 -4.98
C GLU A 378 -14.97 4.02 -5.70
N CYS A 379 -14.21 2.94 -5.59
CA CYS A 379 -14.58 1.66 -6.21
C CYS A 379 -15.90 1.03 -5.69
N LEU A 380 -16.44 1.51 -4.56
CA LEU A 380 -17.76 1.08 -4.07
C LEU A 380 -18.90 1.82 -4.77
N THR A 381 -18.66 3.02 -5.30
CA THR A 381 -19.68 3.87 -5.91
C THR A 381 -19.95 3.39 -7.34
N GLY A 382 -20.85 2.43 -7.51
CA GLY A 382 -21.25 1.99 -8.86
C GLY A 382 -21.64 0.53 -8.96
N CYS A 383 -21.29 -0.32 -7.99
CA CYS A 383 -21.58 -1.74 -8.10
C CYS A 383 -23.11 -2.02 -8.09
N PRO A 384 -23.68 -2.55 -9.20
CA PRO A 384 -25.12 -2.76 -9.31
C PRO A 384 -25.62 -3.92 -8.45
N THR A 385 -24.71 -4.80 -8.02
CA THR A 385 -24.99 -6.01 -7.23
C THR A 385 -24.70 -5.86 -5.74
N GLY A 386 -24.02 -4.80 -5.33
CA GLY A 386 -23.42 -4.71 -3.99
C GLY A 386 -22.35 -5.78 -3.75
N ALA A 387 -21.77 -6.35 -4.82
CA ALA A 387 -20.77 -7.40 -4.69
C ALA A 387 -19.46 -6.91 -4.06
N ILE A 388 -19.13 -5.63 -4.21
CA ILE A 388 -18.01 -5.01 -3.51
C ILE A 388 -18.55 -4.20 -2.33
N GLY A 389 -17.95 -4.39 -1.15
CA GLY A 389 -18.39 -3.77 0.10
C GLY A 389 -17.26 -3.72 1.14
N ARG A 390 -17.50 -3.01 2.24
CA ARG A 390 -16.57 -2.97 3.38
C ARG A 390 -17.09 -3.92 4.47
N PHE A 391 -16.31 -4.96 4.75
CA PHE A 391 -16.69 -6.02 5.69
C PHE A 391 -16.25 -5.72 7.13
N SER A 392 -16.68 -6.56 8.06
CA SER A 392 -16.54 -6.38 9.52
C SER A 392 -15.12 -6.08 10.04
N GLY A 393 -14.07 -6.47 9.32
CA GLY A 393 -12.68 -6.15 9.68
C GLY A 393 -12.15 -4.84 9.08
N GLY A 394 -13.01 -4.00 8.49
CA GLY A 394 -12.65 -2.76 7.81
C GLY A 394 -12.08 -2.96 6.39
N GLN A 395 -11.83 -4.20 5.97
CA GLN A 395 -11.37 -4.49 4.63
C GLN A 395 -12.49 -4.31 3.60
N ILE A 396 -12.17 -3.60 2.52
CA ILE A 396 -12.94 -3.67 1.29
C ILE A 396 -12.71 -5.04 0.66
N ASP A 397 -13.76 -5.78 0.29
CA ASP A 397 -13.64 -7.03 -0.48
C ASP A 397 -14.72 -7.21 -1.55
N ILE A 398 -14.52 -8.18 -2.46
CA ILE A 398 -15.48 -8.54 -3.50
C ILE A 398 -16.02 -9.93 -3.22
N ASN A 399 -17.34 -10.03 -3.04
CA ASN A 399 -18.07 -11.28 -2.99
C ASN A 399 -18.16 -11.87 -4.39
N THR A 400 -17.40 -12.96 -4.60
CA THR A 400 -17.33 -13.62 -5.90
C THR A 400 -18.66 -14.24 -6.34
N LYS A 401 -19.56 -14.58 -5.39
CA LYS A 401 -20.86 -15.19 -5.70
C LYS A 401 -21.84 -14.19 -6.31
N THR A 402 -21.85 -12.96 -5.82
CA THR A 402 -22.77 -11.90 -6.28
C THR A 402 -22.20 -11.08 -7.43
N CYS A 403 -20.87 -11.10 -7.64
CA CYS A 403 -20.24 -10.38 -8.74
C CYS A 403 -20.71 -10.89 -10.12
N ILE A 404 -21.25 -9.97 -10.93
CA ILE A 404 -21.68 -10.22 -12.32
C ILE A 404 -20.61 -9.90 -13.37
N GLY A 405 -19.45 -9.37 -12.97
CA GLY A 405 -18.36 -9.07 -13.91
C GLY A 405 -18.51 -7.77 -14.70
N CYS A 406 -19.35 -6.81 -14.28
CA CYS A 406 -19.61 -5.57 -15.03
C CYS A 406 -18.40 -4.64 -15.20
N GLY A 407 -17.41 -4.69 -14.30
CA GLY A 407 -16.18 -3.90 -14.43
C GLY A 407 -16.21 -2.48 -13.85
N ASP A 408 -17.38 -1.97 -13.42
CA ASP A 408 -17.51 -0.61 -12.85
C ASP A 408 -16.50 -0.32 -11.73
N CYS A 409 -16.32 -1.29 -10.82
CA CYS A 409 -15.37 -1.14 -9.71
C CYS A 409 -13.92 -1.02 -10.18
N ALA A 410 -13.56 -1.65 -11.31
CA ALA A 410 -12.21 -1.54 -11.87
C ALA A 410 -12.00 -0.18 -12.53
N MET A 411 -13.00 0.32 -13.26
CA MET A 411 -12.96 1.66 -13.85
C MET A 411 -12.93 2.78 -12.80
N ASN A 412 -13.65 2.61 -11.69
CA ASN A 412 -13.74 3.61 -10.62
C ASN A 412 -12.58 3.55 -9.62
N CYS A 413 -11.61 2.65 -9.80
CA CYS A 413 -10.45 2.60 -8.92
C CYS A 413 -9.35 3.54 -9.44
N PRO A 414 -9.01 4.64 -8.74
CA PRO A 414 -7.99 5.59 -9.21
C PRO A 414 -6.55 5.02 -9.20
N TYR A 415 -6.38 3.78 -8.75
CA TYR A 415 -5.09 3.11 -8.56
C TYR A 415 -4.94 1.84 -9.41
N ASP A 416 -5.89 1.56 -10.31
CA ASP A 416 -5.90 0.35 -11.16
C ASP A 416 -5.71 -0.96 -10.37
N ALA A 417 -6.17 -0.97 -9.11
CA ALA A 417 -5.91 -2.05 -8.16
C ALA A 417 -6.87 -3.26 -8.29
N ILE A 418 -7.86 -3.16 -9.18
CA ILE A 418 -8.87 -4.19 -9.42
C ILE A 418 -8.73 -4.65 -10.87
N SER A 419 -8.55 -5.96 -11.07
CA SER A 419 -8.42 -6.57 -12.39
C SER A 419 -9.61 -7.48 -12.70
N MET A 420 -9.98 -7.52 -13.98
CA MET A 420 -11.04 -8.40 -14.48
C MET A 420 -10.44 -9.71 -14.97
N THR A 421 -10.97 -10.83 -14.50
CA THR A 421 -10.38 -12.15 -14.70
C THR A 421 -11.45 -13.20 -14.95
N PRO A 422 -11.21 -14.23 -15.78
CA PRO A 422 -12.22 -15.23 -16.07
C PRO A 422 -12.54 -16.04 -14.80
N ARG A 423 -13.83 -16.23 -14.51
CA ARG A 423 -14.30 -16.96 -13.31
C ARG A 423 -13.83 -18.40 -13.28
N LYS A 424 -13.83 -19.06 -14.44
CA LYS A 424 -13.20 -20.37 -14.62
C LYS A 424 -11.75 -20.17 -15.03
N GLY A 425 -10.86 -20.08 -14.05
CA GLY A 425 -9.44 -20.19 -14.34
C GLY A 425 -9.18 -21.57 -14.95
N LYS A 426 -8.66 -21.64 -16.18
CA LYS A 426 -8.01 -22.85 -16.69
C LYS A 426 -6.80 -23.14 -15.80
N GLN A 427 -7.00 -23.76 -14.65
CA GLN A 427 -5.91 -24.41 -13.94
C GLN A 427 -5.49 -25.56 -14.84
N ALA A 428 -4.26 -25.52 -15.35
CA ALA A 428 -3.64 -26.70 -15.92
C ALA A 428 -3.71 -27.77 -14.81
N ALA A 429 -4.57 -28.76 -14.99
CA ALA A 429 -4.70 -29.84 -14.04
C ALA A 429 -3.32 -30.48 -13.91
N ALA A 430 -2.78 -30.50 -12.69
CA ALA A 430 -1.67 -31.39 -12.37
C ALA A 430 -2.22 -32.82 -12.30
N SER A 431 -2.65 -33.35 -13.44
CA SER A 431 -3.06 -34.73 -13.60
C SER A 431 -1.78 -35.56 -13.76
N GLY A 432 -1.19 -35.94 -12.63
CA GLY A 432 -0.05 -36.84 -12.63
C GLY A 432 0.01 -37.60 -11.32
N GLY A 433 0.11 -38.93 -11.38
CA GLY A 433 0.46 -39.77 -10.23
C GLY A 433 1.82 -39.40 -9.64
N LEU A 434 2.36 -40.23 -8.73
CA LEU A 434 3.62 -39.97 -8.03
C LEU A 434 4.78 -39.55 -8.96
N LEU A 435 4.88 -40.19 -10.14
CA LEU A 435 5.87 -39.88 -11.17
C LEU A 435 5.68 -38.50 -11.81
N GLY A 436 4.43 -38.06 -11.98
CA GLY A 436 4.09 -36.73 -12.50
C GLY A 436 4.47 -35.63 -11.52
N LYS A 437 4.25 -35.84 -10.22
CA LYS A 437 4.70 -34.93 -9.16
C LYS A 437 6.22 -34.85 -9.07
N LEU A 438 6.93 -35.97 -9.26
CA LEU A 438 8.39 -36.00 -9.28
C LEU A 438 8.96 -35.25 -10.50
N ARG A 439 8.36 -35.44 -11.69
CA ARG A 439 8.73 -34.74 -12.91
C ARG A 439 8.43 -33.23 -12.83
N GLU A 440 7.34 -32.86 -12.18
CA GLU A 440 6.98 -31.47 -11.93
C GLU A 440 7.94 -30.81 -10.92
N PHE A 441 8.35 -31.55 -9.88
CA PHE A 441 9.36 -31.10 -8.92
C PHE A 441 10.75 -30.91 -9.56
N LEU A 442 11.13 -31.78 -10.51
CA LEU A 442 12.37 -31.70 -11.27
C LEU A 442 12.28 -30.79 -12.51
N ARG A 443 11.14 -30.11 -12.74
CA ARG A 443 10.94 -29.29 -13.93
C ARG A 443 11.73 -27.99 -13.82
N ILE A 444 12.73 -27.83 -14.68
CA ILE A 444 13.58 -26.63 -14.77
C ILE A 444 12.89 -25.51 -15.58
N ALA A 445 11.94 -25.86 -16.44
CA ALA A 445 11.22 -24.90 -17.28
C ALA A 445 10.18 -24.10 -16.46
N PRO A 446 10.14 -22.75 -16.61
CA PRO A 446 9.16 -21.90 -15.94
C PRO A 446 7.74 -22.23 -16.40
N ASP A 447 6.76 -21.96 -15.53
CA ASP A 447 5.35 -22.12 -15.87
C ASP A 447 5.00 -21.28 -17.11
N PRO A 448 4.24 -21.83 -18.08
CA PRO A 448 3.77 -21.05 -19.23
C PRO A 448 2.91 -19.88 -18.73
N LEU A 449 3.02 -18.74 -19.42
CA LEU A 449 2.17 -17.59 -19.14
C LEU A 449 0.70 -17.98 -19.34
N PRO A 450 -0.22 -17.49 -18.49
CA PRO A 450 -1.64 -17.71 -18.70
C PRO A 450 -2.07 -17.14 -20.06
N SER A 451 -3.04 -17.78 -20.71
CA SER A 451 -3.63 -17.26 -21.94
C SER A 451 -4.23 -15.88 -21.69
N ALA A 452 -4.15 -15.00 -22.69
CA ALA A 452 -4.84 -13.71 -22.65
C ALA A 452 -6.35 -13.92 -22.42
N VAL A 453 -6.97 -13.04 -21.65
CA VAL A 453 -8.41 -13.08 -21.36
C VAL A 453 -9.15 -12.53 -22.58
N GLU A 454 -10.09 -13.29 -23.14
CA GLU A 454 -10.97 -12.82 -24.21
C GLU A 454 -12.25 -12.21 -23.61
N GLN A 455 -12.86 -11.23 -24.28
CA GLN A 455 -14.05 -10.50 -23.77
C GLN A 455 -15.33 -11.36 -23.64
N THR A 456 -15.32 -12.60 -24.13
CA THR A 456 -16.45 -13.54 -24.13
C THR A 456 -16.56 -14.40 -22.85
N ASP A 457 -15.62 -14.27 -21.91
CA ASP A 457 -15.59 -15.04 -20.67
C ASP A 457 -16.52 -14.47 -19.58
N ASP A 458 -17.09 -15.33 -18.70
CA ASP A 458 -17.75 -14.90 -17.44
C ASP A 458 -16.71 -14.25 -16.53
N LEU A 459 -16.61 -12.93 -16.60
CA LEU A 459 -15.61 -12.16 -15.88
C LEU A 459 -15.93 -12.04 -14.37
N LEU A 460 -14.87 -11.91 -13.60
CA LEU A 460 -14.87 -11.70 -12.17
C LEU A 460 -13.85 -10.62 -11.83
N ALA A 461 -14.31 -9.58 -11.15
CA ALA A 461 -13.44 -8.57 -10.57
C ALA A 461 -12.67 -9.18 -9.40
N VAL A 462 -11.35 -9.01 -9.42
CA VAL A 462 -10.47 -9.44 -8.33
C VAL A 462 -9.54 -8.34 -7.91
N LYS A 463 -9.18 -8.37 -6.63
CA LYS A 463 -8.27 -7.42 -6.01
C LYS A 463 -7.61 -8.04 -4.80
N CYS A 464 -6.63 -7.36 -4.22
CA CYS A 464 -6.09 -7.77 -2.93
C CYS A 464 -7.18 -7.77 -1.84
N ASN A 465 -7.30 -8.89 -1.13
CA ASN A 465 -8.21 -9.08 -0.01
C ASN A 465 -7.47 -9.39 1.30
N LEU A 466 -6.24 -8.89 1.44
CA LEU A 466 -5.39 -9.12 2.62
C LEU A 466 -5.12 -10.61 2.92
N CYS A 467 -5.13 -11.47 1.89
CA CYS A 467 -5.02 -12.92 2.02
C CYS A 467 -6.07 -13.53 2.96
N GLN A 468 -7.25 -12.91 3.10
CA GLN A 468 -8.36 -13.46 3.85
C GLN A 468 -8.99 -14.66 3.12
N GLY A 469 -9.52 -15.61 3.89
CA GLY A 469 -10.08 -16.85 3.36
C GLY A 469 -9.03 -17.80 2.76
N THR A 470 -7.76 -17.64 3.13
CA THR A 470 -6.65 -18.50 2.70
C THR A 470 -6.02 -19.23 3.88
N SER A 471 -5.24 -20.27 3.62
CA SER A 471 -4.49 -21.00 4.65
C SER A 471 -3.47 -20.16 5.42
N LEU A 472 -3.18 -18.93 4.98
CA LEU A 472 -2.32 -17.99 5.71
C LEU A 472 -3.06 -17.30 6.88
N ASN A 473 -4.37 -17.06 6.72
CA ASN A 473 -5.21 -16.37 7.71
C ASN A 473 -6.47 -17.18 7.99
N PRO A 474 -6.36 -18.28 8.78
CA PRO A 474 -7.54 -18.98 9.28
C PRO A 474 -8.36 -18.07 10.22
N PRO A 475 -9.66 -18.37 10.45
CA PRO A 475 -10.56 -17.54 11.27
C PRO A 475 -10.01 -17.22 12.67
N ASP A 476 -9.29 -18.16 13.29
CA ASP A 476 -8.72 -18.03 14.64
C ASP A 476 -7.36 -17.32 14.69
N SER A 477 -6.87 -16.78 13.56
CA SER A 477 -5.54 -16.18 13.51
C SER A 477 -5.48 -14.85 14.27
N LYS A 478 -4.78 -14.84 15.40
CA LYS A 478 -4.50 -13.62 16.19
C LYS A 478 -3.66 -12.57 15.45
N ARG A 479 -2.98 -12.93 14.35
CA ARG A 479 -2.06 -12.05 13.61
C ARG A 479 -2.23 -12.24 12.11
N PRO A 480 -2.53 -11.19 11.33
CA PRO A 480 -2.60 -11.30 9.89
C PRO A 480 -1.21 -11.59 9.29
N ALA A 481 -1.18 -12.44 8.27
CA ALA A 481 0.01 -12.77 7.48
C ALA A 481 -0.30 -12.56 6.00
N TYR A 482 0.60 -11.90 5.29
CA TYR A 482 0.40 -11.53 3.89
C TYR A 482 1.40 -12.26 3.01
N SER A 483 0.91 -12.97 1.99
CA SER A 483 1.77 -13.77 1.10
C SER A 483 2.90 -12.95 0.46
N CYS A 484 2.61 -11.71 0.05
CA CYS A 484 3.59 -10.82 -0.59
C CYS A 484 4.71 -10.36 0.37
N GLU A 485 4.40 -10.13 1.65
CA GLU A 485 5.35 -9.72 2.68
C GLU A 485 6.18 -10.93 3.16
N GLU A 486 5.50 -12.02 3.49
CA GLU A 486 6.11 -13.27 3.97
C GLU A 486 7.09 -13.84 2.96
N ASN A 487 6.88 -13.63 1.66
CA ASN A 487 7.76 -14.14 0.60
C ASN A 487 8.74 -13.09 0.05
N CYS A 488 8.88 -11.94 0.71
CA CYS A 488 9.92 -10.97 0.36
C CYS A 488 11.27 -11.37 1.02
N PRO A 489 12.31 -11.77 0.25
CA PRO A 489 13.56 -12.26 0.82
C PRO A 489 14.39 -11.15 1.49
N THR A 490 14.27 -9.89 1.05
CA THR A 490 15.01 -8.78 1.65
C THR A 490 14.19 -8.00 2.68
N GLY A 491 12.89 -8.29 2.79
CA GLY A 491 11.96 -7.48 3.59
C GLY A 491 11.72 -6.09 3.03
N ALA A 492 11.93 -5.89 1.72
CA ALA A 492 11.67 -4.62 1.04
C ALA A 492 10.17 -4.25 0.99
N LEU A 493 9.28 -5.24 1.05
CA LEU A 493 7.82 -5.04 1.06
C LEU A 493 7.29 -5.12 2.48
N ALA A 494 6.48 -4.14 2.87
CA ALA A 494 5.77 -4.14 4.14
C ALA A 494 4.40 -3.44 4.00
N ARG A 495 3.42 -3.88 4.79
CA ARG A 495 2.16 -3.16 4.96
C ARG A 495 2.25 -2.21 6.14
N VAL A 496 1.96 -0.94 5.90
CA VAL A 496 2.19 0.15 6.85
C VAL A 496 0.94 1.02 7.00
N ASN A 497 0.83 1.69 8.15
CA ASN A 497 -0.10 2.79 8.31
C ASN A 497 0.57 4.04 7.73
N PRO A 498 0.04 4.65 6.66
CA PRO A 498 0.69 5.78 6.00
C PRO A 498 0.90 6.96 6.96
N ARG A 499 -0.02 7.22 7.89
CA ARG A 499 0.08 8.34 8.85
C ARG A 499 1.25 8.19 9.81
N GLU A 500 1.55 6.95 10.23
CA GLU A 500 2.68 6.67 11.13
C GLU A 500 4.01 6.49 10.37
N TYR A 501 3.92 5.95 9.15
CA TYR A 501 5.07 5.68 8.30
C TYR A 501 5.63 6.96 7.69
N PHE A 502 4.76 7.83 7.18
CA PHE A 502 5.13 9.12 6.60
C PHE A 502 5.20 10.20 7.67
N THR A 503 6.34 10.28 8.36
CA THR A 503 6.58 11.24 9.44
C THR A 503 6.28 12.70 9.09
N GLU A 504 6.58 13.13 7.86
CA GLU A 504 6.27 14.49 7.37
C GLU A 504 4.78 14.78 7.24
N ILE A 505 3.94 13.75 7.22
CA ILE A 505 2.48 13.90 7.25
C ILE A 505 2.00 14.01 8.70
N GLY A 506 2.56 13.21 9.61
CA GLY A 506 2.22 13.30 11.03
C GLY A 506 2.50 14.68 11.64
N ASP A 507 3.55 15.38 11.18
CA ASP A 507 3.90 16.73 11.65
C ASP A 507 2.87 17.82 11.26
N ILE A 508 2.00 17.54 10.28
CA ILE A 508 1.00 18.49 9.77
C ILE A 508 -0.45 18.08 10.12
N GLU A 509 -0.64 17.16 11.06
CA GLU A 509 -1.94 16.85 11.65
C GLU A 509 -2.12 17.59 12.98
N GLY A 510 -3.30 18.20 13.19
CA GLY A 510 -3.66 18.85 14.46
C GLY A 510 -4.15 17.87 15.52
N LEU A 511 -4.24 18.32 16.78
CA LEU A 511 -4.49 17.49 17.96
C LEU A 511 -5.95 17.03 18.18
N LEU A 512 -6.85 17.18 17.21
CA LEU A 512 -8.26 16.82 17.37
C LEU A 512 -8.57 15.45 16.74
N ILE A 513 -8.65 14.45 17.63
CA ILE A 513 -9.39 13.19 17.49
C ILE A 513 -8.68 12.12 16.61
N ILE A 514 -8.02 11.19 17.31
CA ILE A 514 -7.57 9.91 16.75
C ILE A 514 -8.81 9.10 16.40
N ASN A 515 -9.19 9.04 15.12
CA ASN A 515 -10.12 8.03 14.65
C ASN A 515 -9.43 6.65 14.73
N PRO A 516 -9.91 5.72 15.58
CA PRO A 516 -9.28 4.40 15.79
C PRO A 516 -9.38 3.47 14.57
N GLY A 517 -10.02 3.92 13.48
CA GLY A 517 -10.28 3.11 12.28
C GLY A 517 -9.08 2.83 11.39
N HIS A 518 -7.87 3.31 11.72
CA HIS A 518 -6.67 2.92 10.98
C HIS A 518 -6.22 1.56 11.49
N ALA A 519 -6.32 0.55 10.61
CA ALA A 519 -5.76 -0.76 10.90
C ALA A 519 -4.27 -0.61 11.24
N ALA A 520 -3.85 -1.18 12.37
CA ALA A 520 -2.46 -1.15 12.83
C ALA A 520 -1.54 -1.90 11.84
N GLY A 521 -0.99 -1.17 10.87
CA GLY A 521 0.08 -1.64 10.01
C GLY A 521 1.38 -1.77 10.80
N ARG A 522 2.23 -2.75 10.49
CA ARG A 522 3.54 -2.85 11.15
C ARG A 522 4.53 -1.93 10.46
N ASN A 523 5.02 -0.93 11.17
CA ASN A 523 6.10 -0.06 10.67
C ASN A 523 7.48 -0.72 10.79
N ILE A 524 7.67 -1.82 10.07
CA ILE A 524 8.89 -2.65 10.13
C ILE A 524 10.13 -1.87 9.66
N HIS A 525 9.96 -0.85 8.82
CA HIS A 525 11.06 -0.01 8.34
C HIS A 525 11.64 0.93 9.42
N ARG A 526 10.87 1.27 10.47
CA ARG A 526 11.38 2.10 11.58
C ARG A 526 12.18 1.26 12.58
N SER A 527 11.67 0.07 12.90
CA SER A 527 12.36 -0.90 13.75
C SER A 527 11.88 -2.32 13.47
N ASP A 528 12.79 -3.19 13.00
CA ASP A 528 12.60 -4.64 12.97
C ASP A 528 13.42 -5.26 14.11
N PRO A 529 12.85 -5.38 15.33
CA PRO A 529 13.58 -5.90 16.47
C PRO A 529 14.02 -7.35 16.26
N VAL A 530 13.21 -8.16 15.58
CA VAL A 530 13.53 -9.56 15.28
C VAL A 530 14.76 -9.65 14.37
N LYS A 531 14.84 -8.83 13.32
CA LYS A 531 16.04 -8.76 12.48
C LYS A 531 17.28 -8.35 13.27
N ARG A 532 17.16 -7.35 14.16
CA ARG A 532 18.29 -6.92 15.02
C ARG A 532 18.75 -8.03 15.95
N ILE A 533 17.81 -8.73 16.60
CA ILE A 533 18.10 -9.87 17.47
C ILE A 533 18.81 -10.98 16.69
N ILE A 534 18.31 -11.37 15.51
CA ILE A 534 18.96 -12.40 14.69
C ILE A 534 20.36 -11.98 14.25
N ASN A 535 20.57 -10.70 13.90
CA ASN A 535 21.91 -10.20 13.57
C ASN A 535 22.86 -10.28 14.77
N ILE A 536 22.44 -9.78 15.94
CA ILE A 536 23.27 -9.80 17.15
C ILE A 536 23.58 -11.25 17.55
N ALA A 537 22.56 -12.11 17.59
CA ALA A 537 22.71 -13.52 17.90
C ALA A 537 23.60 -14.24 16.87
N GLY A 538 23.42 -13.97 15.58
CA GLY A 538 24.23 -14.56 14.51
C GLY A 538 25.71 -14.18 14.62
N VAL A 539 26.02 -12.91 14.88
CA VAL A 539 27.41 -12.44 15.09
C VAL A 539 28.00 -13.07 16.36
N LEU A 540 27.30 -13.01 17.49
CA LEU A 540 27.77 -13.59 18.76
C LEU A 540 27.99 -15.09 18.65
N LEU A 541 27.07 -15.82 18.01
CA LEU A 541 27.18 -17.26 17.79
C LEU A 541 28.37 -17.58 16.88
N THR A 542 28.58 -16.79 15.82
CA THR A 542 29.74 -16.97 14.93
C THR A 542 31.04 -16.80 15.70
N LEU A 543 31.17 -15.72 16.50
CA LEU A 543 32.36 -15.46 17.30
C LEU A 543 32.58 -16.55 18.37
N LEU A 544 31.52 -16.95 19.08
CA LEU A 544 31.59 -17.95 20.15
C LEU A 544 31.94 -19.34 19.61
N ILE A 545 31.32 -19.78 18.52
CA ILE A 545 31.64 -21.07 17.88
C ILE A 545 33.06 -21.05 17.34
N THR A 546 33.48 -19.96 16.69
CA THR A 546 34.85 -19.83 16.17
C THR A 546 35.88 -19.89 17.29
N ALA A 547 35.67 -19.12 18.37
CA ALA A 547 36.56 -19.12 19.53
C ALA A 547 36.60 -20.49 20.22
N SER A 548 35.45 -21.14 20.39
CA SER A 548 35.36 -22.48 21.00
C SER A 548 36.05 -23.54 20.14
N ALA A 549 35.90 -23.47 18.82
CA ALA A 549 36.56 -24.37 17.88
C ALA A 549 38.09 -24.17 17.89
N LEU A 550 38.56 -22.93 17.86
CA LEU A 550 39.99 -22.60 17.96
C LEU A 550 40.59 -23.02 19.30
N PHE A 551 39.89 -22.78 20.41
CA PHE A 551 40.31 -23.22 21.74
C PHE A 551 40.37 -24.75 21.85
N GLY A 552 39.37 -25.45 21.31
CA GLY A 552 39.38 -26.91 21.28
C GLY A 552 40.54 -27.44 20.42
N LEU A 553 40.80 -26.82 19.26
CA LEU A 553 41.95 -27.18 18.42
C LEU A 553 43.28 -26.93 19.13
N SER A 554 43.44 -25.80 19.82
CA SER A 554 44.69 -25.49 20.53
C SER A 554 44.92 -26.41 21.73
N ARG A 555 43.85 -26.84 22.41
CA ARG A 555 43.95 -27.67 23.61
C ARG A 555 44.11 -29.17 23.33
N TYR A 556 43.43 -29.69 22.30
CA TYR A 556 43.32 -31.13 22.04
C TYR A 556 43.93 -31.55 20.69
N GLY A 557 44.27 -30.61 19.81
CA GLY A 557 44.71 -30.89 18.45
C GLY A 557 43.59 -31.47 17.57
N LEU A 558 43.87 -31.62 16.26
CA LEU A 558 42.89 -32.16 15.30
C LEU A 558 42.59 -33.66 15.53
N GLY A 559 43.62 -34.44 15.86
CA GLY A 559 43.52 -35.90 16.00
C GLY A 559 43.38 -36.41 17.44
N GLY A 560 43.47 -35.53 18.45
CA GLY A 560 43.42 -35.95 19.85
C GLY A 560 42.05 -36.50 20.25
N ARG A 561 42.04 -37.59 21.02
CA ARG A 561 40.81 -38.18 21.57
C ARG A 561 40.27 -37.28 22.68
N LEU A 562 39.03 -36.82 22.52
CA LEU A 562 38.30 -36.09 23.55
C LEU A 562 37.57 -37.06 24.49
N ALA A 563 36.77 -37.96 23.90
CA ALA A 563 36.02 -39.00 24.62
C ALA A 563 35.63 -40.13 23.66
N GLY A 564 36.02 -41.38 23.96
CA GLY A 564 35.74 -42.54 23.10
C GLY A 564 36.34 -42.38 21.69
N PHE A 565 35.49 -42.50 20.66
CA PHE A 565 35.86 -42.29 19.25
C PHE A 565 35.84 -40.80 18.82
N LEU A 566 35.35 -39.90 19.69
CA LEU A 566 35.17 -38.49 19.37
C LEU A 566 36.52 -37.75 19.44
N ASN A 567 36.92 -37.17 18.31
CA ASN A 567 38.03 -36.23 18.20
C ASN A 567 37.51 -34.87 17.69
N MET A 568 38.37 -33.85 17.67
CA MET A 568 37.97 -32.52 17.21
C MET A 568 37.48 -32.54 15.75
N ARG A 569 38.04 -33.41 14.88
CA ARG A 569 37.57 -33.58 13.49
C ARG A 569 36.12 -34.06 13.41
N TRP A 570 35.72 -35.05 14.21
CA TRP A 570 34.34 -35.52 14.28
C TRP A 570 33.38 -34.44 14.79
N LEU A 571 33.79 -33.71 15.84
CA LEU A 571 32.96 -32.66 16.42
C LEU A 571 32.73 -31.50 15.42
N THR A 572 33.79 -30.99 14.79
CA THR A 572 33.68 -29.91 13.79
C THR A 572 32.96 -30.37 12.52
N GLY A 573 33.15 -31.63 12.12
CA GLY A 573 32.47 -32.24 10.96
C GLY A 573 30.96 -32.40 11.18
N LEU A 574 30.54 -32.93 12.32
CA LEU A 574 29.11 -33.08 12.67
C LEU A 574 28.43 -31.71 12.84
N ALA A 575 29.10 -30.76 13.50
CA ALA A 575 28.60 -29.40 13.65
C ALA A 575 28.50 -28.67 12.29
N GLY A 576 29.49 -28.86 11.41
CA GLY A 576 29.47 -28.35 10.04
C GLY A 576 28.34 -28.95 9.21
N LEU A 577 28.11 -30.26 9.31
CA LEU A 577 27.00 -30.96 8.64
C LEU A 577 25.63 -30.47 9.12
N ALA A 578 25.47 -30.27 10.43
CA ALA A 578 24.26 -29.66 10.98
C ALA A 578 24.06 -28.24 10.45
N GLY A 579 25.14 -27.45 10.36
CA GLY A 579 25.15 -26.12 9.73
C GLY A 579 24.68 -26.16 8.27
N ILE A 580 25.20 -27.09 7.46
CA ILE A 580 24.74 -27.30 6.08
C ILE A 580 23.24 -27.64 6.04
N GLY A 581 22.75 -28.49 6.95
CA GLY A 581 21.33 -28.79 7.07
C GLY A 581 20.46 -27.54 7.28
N VAL A 582 20.89 -26.63 8.16
CA VAL A 582 20.23 -25.34 8.41
C VAL A 582 20.28 -24.44 7.17
N VAL A 583 21.42 -24.37 6.48
CA VAL A 583 21.57 -23.61 5.22
C VAL A 583 20.58 -24.11 4.17
N MET A 584 20.39 -25.43 4.06
CA MET A 584 19.47 -26.07 3.11
C MET A 584 17.99 -25.91 3.45
N ALA A 585 17.65 -25.47 4.67
CA ALA A 585 16.27 -25.17 5.03
C ALA A 585 15.70 -23.95 4.27
N TYR A 586 16.54 -23.00 3.85
CA TYR A 586 16.09 -21.80 3.13
C TYR A 586 15.51 -22.10 1.73
N PRO A 587 16.21 -22.84 0.83
CA PRO A 587 15.65 -23.22 -0.47
C PRO A 587 14.33 -24.00 -0.34
N LEU A 588 14.22 -24.89 0.64
CA LEU A 588 13.01 -25.64 0.95
C LEU A 588 11.87 -24.69 1.35
N ARG A 589 12.11 -23.80 2.32
CA ARG A 589 11.11 -22.82 2.75
C ARG A 589 10.70 -21.86 1.62
N ARG A 590 11.61 -21.51 0.71
CA ARG A 590 11.33 -20.60 -0.42
C ARG A 590 10.25 -21.16 -1.36
N GLN A 591 10.09 -22.48 -1.44
CA GLN A 591 9.06 -23.13 -2.26
C GLN A 591 7.68 -23.19 -1.57
N ILE A 592 7.60 -22.88 -0.27
CA ILE A 592 6.37 -22.97 0.53
C ILE A 592 5.65 -21.62 0.51
N TYR A 593 4.67 -21.46 -0.40
CA TYR A 593 3.91 -20.22 -0.56
C TYR A 593 2.61 -20.16 0.25
N LYS A 594 1.96 -21.31 0.49
CA LYS A 594 0.60 -21.38 1.05
C LYS A 594 0.56 -21.56 2.58
N LYS A 595 1.67 -21.97 3.21
CA LYS A 595 1.74 -22.25 4.65
C LYS A 595 2.48 -21.16 5.40
N ARG A 596 2.12 -20.96 6.67
CA ARG A 596 2.75 -20.00 7.57
C ARG A 596 4.08 -20.54 8.12
N ALA A 597 5.15 -20.39 7.34
CA ALA A 597 6.51 -20.80 7.72
C ALA A 597 7.40 -19.63 8.16
N GLY A 598 6.81 -18.48 8.50
CA GLY A 598 7.52 -17.25 8.91
C GLY A 598 8.23 -16.50 7.76
N PRO A 599 8.58 -15.20 7.93
CA PRO A 599 9.03 -14.36 6.82
C PRO A 599 10.34 -14.80 6.19
N LEU A 600 10.40 -14.86 4.86
CA LEU A 600 11.54 -15.34 4.08
C LEU A 600 12.83 -14.55 4.37
N ARG A 601 12.72 -13.28 4.76
CA ARG A 601 13.86 -12.45 5.15
C ARG A 601 14.66 -12.99 6.33
N TYR A 602 14.00 -13.60 7.31
CA TYR A 602 14.68 -14.16 8.48
C TYR A 602 15.35 -15.49 8.12
N TRP A 603 14.73 -16.27 7.23
CA TRP A 603 15.33 -17.48 6.67
C TRP A 603 16.57 -17.18 5.83
N LEU A 604 16.52 -16.15 4.98
CA LEU A 604 17.69 -15.72 4.22
C LEU A 604 18.82 -15.26 5.15
N LEU A 605 18.49 -14.49 6.18
CA LEU A 605 19.47 -14.04 7.16
C LEU A 605 20.12 -15.21 7.91
N THR A 606 19.30 -16.18 8.34
CA THR A 606 19.76 -17.40 9.00
C THR A 606 20.63 -18.24 8.07
N HIS A 607 20.25 -18.37 6.80
CA HIS A 607 21.04 -19.04 5.76
C HIS A 607 22.43 -18.39 5.60
N SER A 608 22.50 -17.05 5.56
CA SER A 608 23.79 -16.34 5.48
C SER A 608 24.68 -16.61 6.70
N TYR A 609 24.17 -16.46 7.93
CA TYR A 609 24.99 -16.70 9.13
C TYR A 609 25.36 -18.17 9.32
N ALA A 610 24.41 -19.09 9.14
CA ALA A 610 24.69 -20.53 9.20
C ALA A 610 25.72 -20.94 8.15
N GLY A 611 25.69 -20.35 6.96
CA GLY A 611 26.69 -20.55 5.92
C GLY A 611 28.09 -20.08 6.33
N VAL A 612 28.21 -18.90 6.96
CA VAL A 612 29.49 -18.41 7.48
C VAL A 612 30.01 -19.29 8.62
N ILE A 613 29.14 -19.71 9.55
CA ILE A 613 29.51 -20.61 10.65
C ILE A 613 29.98 -21.96 10.11
N ALA A 614 29.23 -22.56 9.17
CA ALA A 614 29.61 -23.81 8.51
C ALA A 614 30.93 -23.67 7.74
N ALA A 615 31.15 -22.55 7.06
CA ALA A 615 32.41 -22.24 6.38
C ALA A 615 33.61 -22.29 7.33
N VAL A 616 33.51 -21.60 8.47
CA VAL A 616 34.59 -21.59 9.48
C VAL A 616 34.82 -22.99 10.06
N LEU A 617 33.76 -23.71 10.43
CA LEU A 617 33.88 -25.04 11.03
C LEU A 617 34.47 -26.07 10.05
N ILE A 618 34.07 -26.02 8.78
CA ILE A 618 34.54 -26.95 7.75
C ILE A 618 35.98 -26.64 7.35
N PHE A 619 36.37 -25.36 7.29
CA PHE A 619 37.77 -24.98 7.11
C PHE A 619 38.66 -25.51 8.24
N LEU A 620 38.18 -25.44 9.50
CA LEU A 620 38.89 -26.03 10.63
C LEU A 620 38.85 -27.57 10.62
N HIS A 621 37.83 -28.19 10.03
CA HIS A 621 37.71 -29.65 9.91
C HIS A 621 38.70 -30.24 8.89
N SER A 622 38.90 -29.58 7.75
CA SER A 622 39.75 -30.09 6.67
C SER A 622 41.23 -30.11 7.04
N GLY A 623 41.70 -29.14 7.84
CA GLY A 623 43.13 -28.92 8.06
C GLY A 623 43.83 -28.39 6.80
N VAL A 624 45.17 -28.41 6.79
CA VAL A 624 46.00 -27.87 5.70
C VAL A 624 46.36 -28.89 4.60
N GLU A 625 46.10 -30.18 4.83
CA GLU A 625 46.48 -31.25 3.90
C GLU A 625 45.26 -31.72 3.09
N SER A 626 45.32 -31.57 1.76
CA SER A 626 44.30 -32.08 0.85
C SER A 626 44.57 -33.57 0.57
N GLY A 627 43.99 -34.46 1.38
CA GLY A 627 44.29 -35.91 1.33
C GLY A 627 44.32 -36.55 -0.06
N GLY A 628 43.24 -36.45 -0.85
CA GLY A 628 43.13 -37.04 -2.20
C GLY A 628 42.12 -36.34 -3.13
N LEU A 629 41.94 -36.87 -4.35
CA LEU A 629 41.13 -36.24 -5.42
C LEU A 629 39.71 -35.85 -4.95
N LEU A 630 39.02 -36.77 -4.25
CA LEU A 630 37.66 -36.53 -3.75
C LEU A 630 37.61 -35.35 -2.77
N THR A 631 38.53 -35.31 -1.80
CA THR A 631 38.59 -34.24 -0.81
C THR A 631 38.99 -32.91 -1.44
N THR A 632 39.89 -32.91 -2.42
CA THR A 632 40.26 -31.70 -3.17
C THR A 632 39.09 -31.15 -3.96
N LEU A 633 38.34 -32.00 -4.67
CA LEU A 633 37.12 -31.60 -5.39
C LEU A 633 36.04 -31.08 -4.42
N LEU A 634 35.89 -31.72 -3.26
CA LEU A 634 34.96 -31.27 -2.24
C LEU A 634 35.32 -29.88 -1.73
N VAL A 635 36.58 -29.64 -1.35
CA VAL A 635 37.07 -28.32 -0.91
C VAL A 635 36.88 -27.26 -2.01
N ILE A 636 37.24 -27.55 -3.26
CA ILE A 636 37.03 -26.61 -4.38
C ILE A 636 35.55 -26.28 -4.55
N SER A 637 34.66 -27.27 -4.52
CA SER A 637 33.22 -27.05 -4.65
C SER A 637 32.65 -26.24 -3.47
N PHE A 638 33.19 -26.46 -2.27
CA PHE A 638 32.83 -25.73 -1.06
C PHE A 638 33.30 -24.27 -1.13
N ASP A 639 34.56 -24.03 -1.48
CA ASP A 639 35.12 -22.69 -1.66
C ASP A 639 34.40 -21.90 -2.75
N LEU A 640 34.05 -22.56 -3.86
CA LEU A 640 33.24 -21.96 -4.91
C LEU A 640 31.84 -21.58 -4.39
N THR A 641 31.23 -22.42 -3.55
CA THR A 641 29.94 -22.14 -2.91
C THR A 641 30.04 -20.92 -1.98
N ILE A 642 31.09 -20.84 -1.15
CA ILE A 642 31.36 -19.70 -0.27
C ILE A 642 31.59 -18.43 -1.08
N PHE A 643 32.50 -18.46 -2.04
CA PHE A 643 32.86 -17.29 -2.84
C PHE A 643 31.66 -16.72 -3.60
N THR A 644 30.90 -17.60 -4.26
CA THR A 644 29.67 -17.20 -4.97
C THR A 644 28.58 -16.71 -4.02
N GLY A 645 28.48 -17.27 -2.80
CA GLY A 645 27.55 -16.81 -1.76
C GLY A 645 27.89 -15.42 -1.22
N ILE A 646 29.18 -15.17 -0.89
CA ILE A 646 29.67 -13.85 -0.46
C ILE A 646 29.47 -12.82 -1.57
N PHE A 647 29.79 -13.17 -2.81
CA PHE A 647 29.54 -12.32 -3.96
C PHE A 647 28.03 -12.00 -4.11
N GLY A 648 27.16 -12.98 -3.90
CA GLY A 648 25.71 -12.78 -3.86
C GLY A 648 25.25 -11.79 -2.79
N ILE A 649 25.78 -11.90 -1.57
CA ILE A 649 25.51 -10.95 -0.47
C ILE A 649 25.96 -9.53 -0.86
N LEU A 650 27.16 -9.39 -1.44
CA LEU A 650 27.67 -8.11 -1.92
C LEU A 650 26.78 -7.51 -3.01
N CYS A 651 26.33 -8.33 -3.98
CA CYS A 651 25.40 -7.90 -5.02
C CYS A 651 24.06 -7.43 -4.43
N TYR A 652 23.49 -8.17 -3.47
CA TYR A 652 22.22 -7.81 -2.83
C TYR A 652 22.32 -6.54 -1.98
N TYR A 653 23.51 -6.26 -1.43
CA TYR A 653 23.77 -5.01 -0.72
C TYR A 653 23.99 -3.83 -1.69
N THR A 654 24.78 -4.00 -2.74
CA THR A 654 25.22 -2.86 -3.57
C THR A 654 24.28 -2.52 -4.73
N ALA A 655 23.81 -3.53 -5.47
CA ALA A 655 23.10 -3.31 -6.73
C ALA A 655 21.74 -2.60 -6.57
N PRO A 656 20.87 -2.94 -5.59
CA PRO A 656 19.59 -2.23 -5.42
C PRO A 656 19.77 -0.73 -5.17
N ARG A 657 20.71 -0.35 -4.30
CA ARG A 657 21.01 1.05 -3.99
C ARG A 657 21.59 1.82 -5.19
N LEU A 658 22.34 1.14 -6.04
CA LEU A 658 22.84 1.73 -7.29
C LEU A 658 21.72 1.91 -8.30
N LEU A 659 20.84 0.91 -8.45
CA LEU A 659 19.67 0.98 -9.32
C LEU A 659 18.78 2.17 -8.94
N THR A 660 18.36 2.28 -7.68
CA THR A 660 17.49 3.35 -7.19
C THR A 660 18.07 4.74 -7.43
N LYS A 661 19.38 4.92 -7.21
CA LYS A 661 20.07 6.21 -7.43
C LYS A 661 20.16 6.60 -8.90
N ILE A 662 20.20 5.63 -9.81
CA ILE A 662 20.25 5.88 -11.26
C ILE A 662 18.85 6.04 -11.84
N GLU A 663 17.84 5.33 -11.36
CA GLU A 663 16.52 5.36 -12.00
C GLU A 663 15.71 6.60 -11.65
N GLY A 664 15.78 7.10 -10.41
CA GLY A 664 14.86 8.13 -9.92
C GLY A 664 13.42 7.61 -9.78
N ALA A 665 12.88 6.96 -10.82
CA ALA A 665 11.67 6.14 -10.84
C ALA A 665 12.00 4.71 -11.30
N PRO A 666 11.75 3.67 -10.50
CA PRO A 666 12.13 2.30 -10.84
C PRO A 666 11.24 1.69 -11.93
N LEU A 667 11.86 1.29 -13.03
CA LEU A 667 11.23 0.62 -14.16
C LEU A 667 11.41 -0.91 -14.04
N LEU A 668 10.46 -1.66 -14.59
CA LEU A 668 10.61 -3.10 -14.71
C LEU A 668 11.66 -3.42 -15.79
N ILE A 669 12.29 -4.58 -15.66
CA ILE A 669 13.32 -5.02 -16.61
C ILE A 669 12.78 -5.17 -18.04
N ASP A 670 11.50 -5.51 -18.18
CA ASP A 670 10.86 -5.71 -19.47
C ASP A 670 10.62 -4.37 -20.16
N ASP A 671 10.09 -3.38 -19.43
CA ASP A 671 9.96 -1.98 -19.88
C ASP A 671 11.32 -1.39 -20.31
N LEU A 672 12.37 -1.66 -19.52
CA LEU A 672 13.72 -1.21 -19.85
C LEU A 672 14.23 -1.81 -21.17
N ARG A 673 13.94 -3.09 -21.43
CA ARG A 673 14.36 -3.78 -22.66
C ARG A 673 13.56 -3.34 -23.88
N GLU A 674 12.28 -3.07 -23.71
CA GLU A 674 11.45 -2.48 -24.75
C GLU A 674 11.95 -1.09 -25.09
N ARG A 675 12.14 -0.23 -24.08
CA ARG A 675 12.69 1.11 -24.27
C ARG A 675 14.09 1.10 -24.86
N GLN A 676 14.93 0.14 -24.50
CA GLN A 676 16.25 -0.06 -25.10
C GLN A 676 16.15 -0.32 -26.62
N ARG A 677 15.24 -1.20 -27.03
CA ARG A 677 15.01 -1.53 -28.46
C ARG A 677 14.47 -0.33 -29.22
N GLU A 678 13.51 0.40 -28.65
CA GLU A 678 12.97 1.63 -29.24
C GLU A 678 14.07 2.67 -29.48
N LEU A 679 14.88 2.96 -28.46
CA LEU A 679 15.94 3.96 -28.55
C LEU A 679 17.07 3.53 -29.50
N GLN A 680 17.37 2.24 -29.58
CA GLN A 680 18.32 1.72 -30.58
C GLN A 680 17.81 1.96 -32.01
N LYS A 681 16.52 1.71 -32.24
CA LYS A 681 15.87 1.98 -33.52
C LYS A 681 15.85 3.48 -33.84
N GLU A 682 15.43 4.32 -32.88
CA GLU A 682 15.39 5.78 -33.03
C GLU A 682 16.78 6.37 -33.30
N LEU A 683 17.83 5.85 -32.65
CA LEU A 683 19.21 6.28 -32.88
C LEU A 683 19.67 5.95 -34.30
N ALA A 684 19.35 4.74 -34.79
CA ALA A 684 19.69 4.31 -36.13
C ALA A 684 18.96 5.15 -37.20
N GLU A 685 17.67 5.42 -37.01
CA GLU A 685 16.87 6.27 -37.89
C GLU A 685 17.35 7.73 -37.90
N THR A 686 17.68 8.28 -36.72
CA THR A 686 18.20 9.65 -36.60
C THR A 686 19.56 9.80 -37.28
N GLY A 687 20.43 8.78 -37.15
CA GLY A 687 21.72 8.72 -37.84
C GLY A 687 21.56 8.62 -39.35
N ALA A 688 20.71 7.72 -39.84
CA ALA A 688 20.49 7.49 -41.27
C ALA A 688 19.86 8.69 -42.01
N ALA A 689 19.26 9.64 -41.30
CA ALA A 689 18.53 10.77 -41.88
C ALA A 689 19.39 11.93 -42.41
N SER A 690 20.72 11.91 -42.23
CA SER A 690 21.69 12.82 -42.90
C SER A 690 23.08 12.20 -42.84
N ALA A 691 23.84 12.25 -43.93
CA ALA A 691 25.20 11.70 -43.99
C ALA A 691 26.15 12.37 -42.99
N ALA A 692 26.06 13.69 -42.83
CA ALA A 692 26.88 14.46 -41.89
C ALA A 692 26.57 14.10 -40.42
N VAL A 693 25.30 13.90 -40.09
CA VAL A 693 24.86 13.44 -38.76
C VAL A 693 25.30 11.99 -38.54
N ASN A 694 25.12 11.11 -39.53
CA ASN A 694 25.49 9.70 -39.43
C ASN A 694 26.99 9.52 -39.16
N GLU A 695 27.84 10.28 -39.85
CA GLU A 695 29.29 10.23 -39.67
C GLU A 695 29.67 10.59 -38.23
N LEU A 696 29.16 11.71 -37.71
CA LEU A 696 29.46 12.17 -36.35
C LEU A 696 28.88 11.25 -35.28
N VAL A 697 27.68 10.69 -35.50
CA VAL A 697 27.08 9.70 -34.60
C VAL A 697 27.95 8.45 -34.52
N THR A 698 28.40 7.93 -35.65
CA THR A 698 29.19 6.69 -35.74
C THR A 698 30.63 6.88 -35.25
N ARG A 699 31.30 7.97 -35.64
CA ARG A 699 32.71 8.23 -35.24
C ARG A 699 32.86 8.75 -33.83
N LYS A 700 31.92 9.54 -33.31
CA LYS A 700 32.13 10.32 -32.08
C LYS A 700 31.09 10.05 -31.00
N VAL A 701 29.80 10.07 -31.30
CA VAL A 701 28.73 9.91 -30.30
C VAL A 701 28.70 8.49 -29.73
N ILE A 702 28.62 7.47 -30.58
CA ILE A 702 28.57 6.06 -30.16
C ILE A 702 29.84 5.68 -29.37
N PRO A 703 31.07 5.90 -29.87
CA PRO A 703 32.28 5.50 -29.14
C PRO A 703 32.49 6.28 -27.84
N SER A 704 32.03 7.54 -27.76
CA SER A 704 32.18 8.34 -26.54
C SER A 704 31.19 7.89 -25.46
N PHE A 705 29.91 7.81 -25.79
CA PHE A 705 28.83 7.66 -24.81
C PHE A 705 28.36 6.22 -24.59
N LEU A 706 28.53 5.31 -25.57
CA LEU A 706 28.24 3.88 -25.38
C LEU A 706 29.48 3.08 -24.92
N SER A 707 30.57 3.76 -24.55
CA SER A 707 31.78 3.12 -24.02
C SER A 707 31.62 2.52 -22.62
N PHE A 708 32.48 1.55 -22.28
CA PHE A 708 32.58 1.01 -20.92
C PHE A 708 33.00 2.08 -19.90
N ARG A 709 33.89 3.01 -20.29
CA ARG A 709 34.30 4.14 -19.45
C ARG A 709 33.13 5.04 -19.06
N PHE A 710 32.25 5.35 -20.02
CA PHE A 710 31.06 6.16 -19.74
C PHE A 710 30.08 5.42 -18.84
N MET A 711 29.92 4.10 -18.99
CA MET A 711 29.13 3.27 -18.07
C MET A 711 29.63 3.36 -16.63
N LEU A 712 30.95 3.17 -16.44
CA LEU A 712 31.55 3.22 -15.10
C LEU A 712 31.38 4.61 -14.46
N ARG A 713 31.49 5.67 -15.25
CA ARG A 713 31.22 7.05 -14.81
C ARG A 713 29.82 7.20 -14.22
N GLN A 714 28.80 6.51 -14.76
CA GLN A 714 27.44 6.59 -14.22
C GLN A 714 27.34 6.02 -12.79
N TYR A 715 28.01 4.90 -12.52
CA TYR A 715 28.02 4.29 -11.18
C TYR A 715 28.80 5.12 -10.15
N LEU A 716 29.88 5.78 -10.59
CA LEU A 716 30.76 6.58 -9.75
C LEU A 716 30.20 7.98 -9.47
N LYS A 717 29.84 8.75 -10.52
CA LYS A 717 29.40 10.14 -10.39
C LYS A 717 27.91 10.29 -10.06
N ARG A 718 27.08 9.29 -10.38
CA ARG A 718 25.65 9.22 -10.01
C ARG A 718 24.87 10.49 -10.41
N GLU A 719 25.12 10.97 -11.62
CA GLU A 719 24.55 12.21 -12.16
C GLU A 719 23.06 12.01 -12.57
N SER A 720 22.22 13.05 -12.44
CA SER A 720 20.87 13.03 -13.01
C SER A 720 20.94 12.97 -14.54
N LEU A 721 19.93 12.41 -15.21
CA LEU A 721 19.91 12.30 -16.68
C LEU A 721 20.10 13.66 -17.33
N SER A 722 19.41 14.69 -16.82
CA SER A 722 19.55 16.07 -17.26
C SER A 722 20.98 16.60 -17.20
N ARG A 723 21.72 16.30 -16.12
CA ARG A 723 23.12 16.70 -15.96
C ARG A 723 24.05 15.90 -16.88
N ALA A 724 23.79 14.61 -17.06
CA ALA A 724 24.55 13.76 -17.97
C ALA A 724 24.38 14.21 -19.43
N VAL A 725 23.16 14.54 -19.84
CA VAL A 725 22.84 15.08 -21.18
C VAL A 725 23.46 16.46 -21.35
N ALA A 726 23.33 17.37 -20.38
CA ALA A 726 23.96 18.69 -20.43
C ALA A 726 25.50 18.60 -20.55
N GLY A 727 26.14 17.71 -19.78
CA GLY A 727 27.57 17.47 -19.89
C GLY A 727 27.99 16.87 -21.24
N ALA A 728 27.15 16.00 -21.83
CA ALA A 728 27.39 15.45 -23.17
C ALA A 728 27.23 16.49 -24.28
N ARG A 729 26.21 17.37 -24.16
CA ARG A 729 26.01 18.52 -25.04
C ARG A 729 27.20 19.47 -25.01
N GLU A 730 27.69 19.81 -23.81
CA GLU A 730 28.84 20.71 -23.69
C GLU A 730 30.11 20.09 -24.31
N ALA A 731 30.31 18.77 -24.16
CA ALA A 731 31.45 18.07 -24.75
C ALA A 731 31.45 18.06 -26.29
N LEU A 732 30.27 18.13 -26.93
CA LEU A 732 30.11 18.14 -28.39
C LEU A 732 29.65 19.49 -28.95
N LYS A 733 29.64 20.55 -28.14
CA LYS A 733 29.17 21.88 -28.50
C LYS A 733 29.84 22.42 -29.77
N ALA A 734 31.15 22.20 -29.90
CA ALA A 734 31.92 22.61 -31.07
C ALA A 734 31.49 21.89 -32.36
N ASP A 735 31.07 20.62 -32.27
CA ASP A 735 30.58 19.86 -33.43
C ASP A 735 29.14 20.25 -33.76
N ILE A 736 28.31 20.49 -32.75
CA ILE A 736 26.94 21.01 -32.93
C ILE A 736 26.99 22.37 -33.65
N SER A 737 27.90 23.27 -33.27
CA SER A 737 28.03 24.58 -33.92
C SER A 737 28.52 24.52 -35.38
N LYS A 738 29.24 23.45 -35.76
CA LYS A 738 29.78 23.27 -37.12
C LYS A 738 28.76 22.71 -38.12
N MET A 739 27.58 22.31 -37.66
CA MET A 739 26.54 21.77 -38.54
C MET A 739 25.94 22.86 -39.44
N PRO A 740 25.80 22.59 -40.75
CA PRO A 740 25.37 23.59 -41.73
C PRO A 740 23.87 23.95 -41.62
N SER A 741 23.03 23.04 -41.11
CA SER A 741 21.58 23.25 -40.98
C SER A 741 21.08 23.16 -39.54
N GLU A 742 20.15 24.05 -39.15
CA GLU A 742 19.43 23.97 -37.86
C GLU A 742 18.68 22.64 -37.68
N ARG A 743 18.20 22.03 -38.78
CA ARG A 743 17.55 20.71 -38.74
C ARG A 743 18.53 19.62 -38.35
N GLU A 744 19.77 19.69 -38.83
CA GLU A 744 20.83 18.74 -38.50
C GLU A 744 21.38 18.94 -37.10
N LYS A 745 21.47 20.19 -36.62
CA LYS A 745 21.79 20.51 -35.22
C LYS A 745 20.80 19.84 -34.26
N ARG A 746 19.50 19.98 -34.52
CA ARG A 746 18.45 19.35 -33.69
C ARG A 746 18.53 17.82 -33.73
N LYS A 747 18.79 17.22 -34.90
CA LYS A 747 18.97 15.76 -35.03
C LYS A 747 20.19 15.26 -34.27
N LEU A 748 21.32 15.96 -34.35
CA LEU A 748 22.53 15.60 -33.61
C LEU A 748 22.31 15.73 -32.10
N ASP A 749 21.66 16.81 -31.65
CA ASP A 749 21.31 17.00 -30.25
C ASP A 749 20.41 15.86 -29.73
N ARG A 750 19.41 15.48 -30.52
CA ARG A 750 18.55 14.33 -30.23
C ARG A 750 19.33 13.02 -30.19
N ALA A 751 20.26 12.79 -31.11
CA ALA A 751 21.10 11.59 -31.12
C ALA A 751 22.01 11.51 -29.87
N ILE A 752 22.54 12.64 -29.39
CA ILE A 752 23.31 12.71 -28.14
C ILE A 752 22.42 12.34 -26.94
N GLU A 753 21.22 12.92 -26.86
CA GLU A 753 20.25 12.61 -25.81
C GLU A 753 19.89 11.12 -25.81
N ILE A 754 19.59 10.55 -26.98
CA ILE A 754 19.29 9.12 -27.15
C ILE A 754 20.49 8.26 -26.72
N ALA A 755 21.71 8.56 -27.16
CA ALA A 755 22.89 7.77 -26.82
C ALA A 755 23.19 7.76 -25.30
N VAL A 756 23.08 8.92 -24.64
CA VAL A 756 23.25 9.01 -23.18
C VAL A 756 22.15 8.26 -22.43
N THR A 757 20.90 8.37 -22.90
CA THR A 757 19.74 7.69 -22.31
C THR A 757 19.84 6.18 -22.50
N LEU A 758 20.22 5.73 -23.70
CA LEU A 758 20.46 4.32 -24.02
C LEU A 758 21.54 3.75 -23.12
N ARG A 759 22.66 4.47 -22.90
CA ARG A 759 23.70 4.00 -22.00
C ARG A 759 23.24 3.89 -20.55
N ARG A 760 22.37 4.78 -20.11
CA ARG A 760 21.74 4.71 -18.78
C ARG A 760 20.89 3.46 -18.65
N ILE A 761 20.09 3.15 -19.66
CA ILE A 761 19.28 1.92 -19.70
C ILE A 761 20.17 0.68 -19.72
N ASP A 762 21.24 0.65 -20.52
CA ASP A 762 22.23 -0.45 -20.51
C ASP A 762 22.79 -0.69 -19.11
N SER A 763 23.13 0.39 -18.40
CA SER A 763 23.67 0.33 -17.03
C SER A 763 22.65 -0.27 -16.06
N LEU A 764 21.38 0.11 -16.16
CA LEU A 764 20.29 -0.46 -15.37
C LEU A 764 20.08 -1.94 -15.70
N VAL A 765 20.05 -2.31 -16.99
CA VAL A 765 19.92 -3.71 -17.43
C VAL A 765 21.08 -4.56 -16.93
N PHE A 766 22.30 -4.03 -16.94
CA PHE A 766 23.48 -4.71 -16.40
C PHE A 766 23.35 -4.97 -14.90
N LEU A 767 22.95 -3.97 -14.10
CA LEU A 767 22.72 -4.15 -12.67
C LEU A 767 21.63 -5.18 -12.36
N HIS A 768 20.55 -5.23 -13.15
CA HIS A 768 19.55 -6.29 -13.03
C HIS A 768 20.10 -7.68 -13.34
N ARG A 769 20.95 -7.81 -14.36
CA ARG A 769 21.62 -9.10 -14.67
C ARG A 769 22.56 -9.50 -13.55
N LEU A 770 23.32 -8.57 -12.99
CA LEU A 770 24.25 -8.80 -11.89
C LEU A 770 23.56 -9.42 -10.66
N LEU A 771 22.34 -8.97 -10.34
CA LEU A 771 21.53 -9.53 -9.25
C LEU A 771 21.19 -11.02 -9.42
N LYS A 772 21.21 -11.54 -10.66
CA LYS A 772 20.88 -12.94 -10.98
C LYS A 772 22.10 -13.79 -11.39
N LEU A 773 23.18 -13.16 -11.84
CA LEU A 773 24.34 -13.82 -12.44
C LEU A 773 25.02 -14.85 -11.52
N TRP A 774 25.05 -14.58 -10.22
CA TRP A 774 25.72 -15.43 -9.22
C TRP A 774 24.90 -16.65 -8.81
N ILE A 775 23.59 -16.68 -9.07
CA ILE A 775 22.70 -17.74 -8.59
C ILE A 775 23.00 -19.09 -9.26
N PRO A 776 23.11 -19.19 -10.61
CA PRO A 776 23.44 -20.45 -11.27
C PRO A 776 24.75 -21.10 -10.79
N PRO A 777 25.91 -20.40 -10.74
CA PRO A 777 27.14 -21.02 -10.26
C PRO A 777 27.07 -21.40 -8.78
N HIS A 778 26.39 -20.61 -7.95
CA HIS A 778 26.19 -20.95 -6.54
C HIS A 778 25.38 -22.24 -6.36
N VAL A 779 24.26 -22.38 -7.07
CA VAL A 779 23.40 -23.58 -7.01
C VAL A 779 24.13 -24.80 -7.57
N ALA A 780 24.87 -24.65 -8.68
CA ALA A 780 25.65 -25.74 -9.27
C ALA A 780 26.76 -26.21 -8.31
N ALA A 781 27.53 -25.28 -7.73
CA ALA A 781 28.58 -25.59 -6.76
C ALA A 781 28.01 -26.26 -5.50
N THR A 782 26.90 -25.74 -4.97
CA THR A 782 26.23 -26.33 -3.79
C THR A 782 25.73 -27.75 -4.09
N SER A 783 25.17 -27.99 -5.27
CA SER A 783 24.67 -29.32 -5.66
C SER A 783 25.80 -30.34 -5.77
N LEU A 784 26.91 -29.95 -6.40
CA LEU A 784 28.12 -30.76 -6.49
C LEU A 784 28.69 -31.04 -5.09
N MET A 785 28.81 -30.01 -4.26
CA MET A 785 29.29 -30.10 -2.88
C MET A 785 28.44 -31.09 -2.06
N LEU A 786 27.11 -30.99 -2.09
CA LEU A 786 26.23 -31.90 -1.34
C LEU A 786 26.40 -33.37 -1.79
N ALA A 787 26.54 -33.61 -3.09
CA ALA A 787 26.79 -34.95 -3.60
C ALA A 787 28.15 -35.50 -3.10
N LEU A 788 29.19 -34.67 -3.14
CA LEU A 788 30.53 -35.05 -2.67
C LEU A 788 30.59 -35.24 -1.15
N VAL A 789 29.87 -34.42 -0.36
CA VAL A 789 29.76 -34.59 1.10
C VAL A 789 29.14 -35.93 1.45
N LEU A 790 28.10 -36.36 0.73
CA LEU A 790 27.47 -37.67 0.97
C LEU A 790 28.48 -38.81 0.76
N VAL A 791 29.21 -38.78 -0.37
CA VAL A 791 30.25 -39.78 -0.66
C VAL A 791 31.37 -39.72 0.39
N HIS A 792 31.78 -38.52 0.79
CA HIS A 792 32.80 -38.32 1.82
C HIS A 792 32.39 -38.91 3.18
N ILE A 793 31.15 -38.68 3.62
CA ILE A 793 30.62 -39.24 4.87
C ILE A 793 30.62 -40.77 4.82
N ILE A 794 30.17 -41.36 3.71
CA ILE A 794 30.18 -42.82 3.52
C ILE A 794 31.61 -43.36 3.60
N GLN A 795 32.57 -42.70 2.92
CA GLN A 795 33.97 -43.07 2.95
C GLN A 795 34.55 -43.02 4.36
N VAL A 796 34.34 -41.91 5.09
CA VAL A 796 34.87 -41.73 6.45
C VAL A 796 34.27 -42.76 7.40
N ILE A 797 32.97 -43.03 7.34
CA ILE A 797 32.32 -44.05 8.18
C ILE A 797 32.87 -45.44 7.87
N TYR A 798 32.99 -45.79 6.58
CA TYR A 798 33.50 -47.08 6.16
C TYR A 798 34.92 -47.33 6.68
N PHE A 799 35.82 -46.35 6.53
CA PHE A 799 37.20 -46.47 7.03
C PHE A 799 37.33 -46.32 8.54
N ALA A 800 36.39 -45.67 9.23
CA ALA A 800 36.36 -45.63 10.69
C ALA A 800 35.79 -46.91 11.32
N SER A 801 35.01 -47.68 10.56
CA SER A 801 34.43 -48.98 10.98
C SER A 801 35.37 -50.17 10.79
N ARG A 802 36.47 -49.97 10.05
CA ARG A 802 37.57 -50.93 9.87
C ARG A 802 38.75 -50.50 10.71
#